data_AF-A0A915N1D6-F1
#
_entry.id   AF-A0A915N1D6-F1
#
_cell.length_a   1.000
_cell.length_b   1.000
_cell.length_c   1.000
_cell.angle_alpha   90.00
_cell.angle_beta   90.00
_cell.angle_gamma   90.00
#
_symmetry.space_group_name_H-M   'P 1'
#
loop_
_entity.id
_entity.type
_entity.pdbx_description
1 polymer ?
#
loop_
_entity_poly.entity_id
_entity_poly.type
_entity_poly.pdbx_seq_one_letter_code
_entity_poly.pdbx_strand_id
1 'polypeptide(L)'
;MNNWLQNIKGQITELATEVLNDATEEGQVSTTSELQIEKKKSTECERLYLVEKSKCEALEKKLVEMEEQLYSVNVENDAVKEKFMAIVSDRDEMIKKLEREMERLKFHQENQEGTFHNIELDTDSTSREEGELSSQISKLKEKHENEISAILSVHNSNVKQLKEDYEKRIEQLETWNTSNLSEQPSAEKDETLLADVNLLKSDIALLKAEIDGKNAEIEEIRQERDNLRQQIEEINEETRRNEKLLLTGSEEFKPSSDSESAASNNADWEKMGKDEIEVEGELNHLKDVLEELRKNSDEENEKRFEEKEQLKDLLKEKLEKIEGLNFLLEDYKRERSDFNDEIKFLKIEYENKIKEIEEYNCFEKEEIKKREMDKIEYLELENKRYTLEEAIAAEERETELRRQLREFQNKYENDEFTTTKCLQNYQNELEQLKINLQNLKKEKEDLTSNLNEKESSLAETKNALINLQIVLKDLADEQKSEKLRFEGEIKMLRDELKKEKQQIQQFQNKEELIQLTQTTNLDKLNYLESQLKIKNDLIDELENSLEEFRILHQQQELNLDDPKIFKNSQQLPATKKIDDSTLKQLFLSFFMAEKSKQPEIAIVMAKILGYSQEEQAQLQKAISTSTSSSSWFTFGSSPQPFSRKEVSLTEQFIRFLEQESVDNTKSMLALPPIESTPNRGFLLDESPSALRTSSSTDLKSILDS
;
A
#
# COMPACT_ATOMS: atom_id res chain seq x y z
N MET A 1 122.26 6.01 -2.71
CA MET A 1 121.82 7.07 -3.67
C MET A 1 121.37 6.51 -5.01
N ASN A 2 122.14 5.68 -5.73
CA ASN A 2 121.80 5.25 -7.11
C ASN A 2 120.35 4.73 -7.32
N ASN A 3 119.81 3.92 -6.41
CA ASN A 3 118.43 3.39 -6.57
C ASN A 3 117.35 4.48 -6.53
N TRP A 4 117.58 5.61 -5.85
CA TRP A 4 116.62 6.71 -5.78
C TRP A 4 116.61 7.54 -7.07
N LEU A 5 117.79 7.78 -7.67
CA LEU A 5 117.91 8.46 -8.97
C LEU A 5 117.37 7.61 -10.13
N GLN A 6 117.54 6.28 -10.08
CA GLN A 6 116.89 5.35 -11.01
C GLN A 6 115.36 5.45 -10.95
N ASN A 7 114.78 5.47 -9.73
CA ASN A 7 113.33 5.54 -9.55
C ASN A 7 112.73 6.86 -10.09
N ILE A 8 113.36 8.00 -9.78
CA ILE A 8 112.93 9.31 -10.30
C ILE A 8 113.05 9.37 -11.82
N LYS A 9 114.11 8.78 -12.41
CA LYS A 9 114.25 8.72 -13.86
C LYS A 9 113.15 7.88 -14.51
N GLY A 10 112.73 6.77 -13.87
CA GLY A 10 111.58 5.97 -14.30
C GLY A 10 110.30 6.81 -14.37
N GLN A 11 109.94 7.44 -13.25
CA GLN A 11 108.73 8.26 -13.13
C GLN A 11 108.68 9.44 -14.11
N ILE A 12 109.81 10.12 -14.35
CA ILE A 12 109.90 11.20 -15.35
C ILE A 12 109.72 10.65 -16.78
N THR A 13 110.17 9.41 -17.04
CA THR A 13 110.03 8.79 -18.36
C THR A 13 108.57 8.36 -18.62
N GLU A 14 107.91 7.75 -17.62
CA GLU A 14 106.47 7.43 -17.68
C GLU A 14 105.62 8.68 -17.95
N LEU A 15 105.80 9.73 -17.15
CA LEU A 15 105.06 10.99 -17.30
C LEU A 15 105.30 11.65 -18.67
N ALA A 16 106.53 11.59 -19.18
CA ALA A 16 106.85 12.11 -20.51
C ALA A 16 106.17 11.31 -21.64
N THR A 17 106.02 9.99 -21.49
CA THR A 17 105.28 9.16 -22.46
C THR A 17 103.77 9.33 -22.39
N GLU A 18 103.20 9.53 -21.19
CA GLU A 18 101.78 9.77 -20.98
C GLU A 18 101.34 11.09 -21.63
N VAL A 19 102.04 12.19 -21.34
CA VAL A 19 101.77 13.52 -21.93
C VAL A 19 101.97 13.55 -23.46
N LEU A 20 102.89 12.73 -24.00
CA LEU A 20 103.06 12.61 -25.46
C LEU A 20 101.93 11.81 -26.14
N ASN A 21 101.38 10.80 -25.48
CA ASN A 21 100.22 10.06 -25.99
C ASN A 21 98.96 10.92 -25.98
N ASP A 22 98.62 11.59 -24.88
CA ASP A 22 97.43 12.45 -24.79
C ASP A 22 97.44 13.55 -25.88
N ALA A 23 98.60 14.20 -26.06
CA ALA A 23 98.78 15.23 -27.09
C ALA A 23 98.71 14.68 -28.54
N THR A 24 98.85 13.37 -28.76
CA THR A 24 98.67 12.74 -30.07
C THR A 24 97.28 12.15 -30.30
N GLU A 25 96.55 11.76 -29.25
CA GLU A 25 95.15 11.31 -29.37
C GLU A 25 94.16 12.48 -29.60
N GLU A 26 94.29 13.61 -28.89
CA GLU A 26 93.41 14.77 -29.14
C GLU A 26 93.58 15.36 -30.56
N GLY A 27 94.76 15.21 -31.17
CA GLY A 27 95.05 15.69 -32.53
C GLY A 27 94.46 14.84 -33.67
N GLN A 28 93.87 13.67 -33.39
CA GLN A 28 93.37 12.72 -34.40
C GLN A 28 91.88 12.38 -34.31
N VAL A 29 91.09 13.12 -33.53
CA VAL A 29 89.63 13.10 -33.69
C VAL A 29 89.27 13.76 -35.02
N SER A 30 89.18 12.94 -36.07
CA SER A 30 88.92 13.39 -37.44
C SER A 30 87.70 14.31 -37.51
N THR A 31 87.87 15.51 -38.06
CA THR A 31 86.82 16.54 -38.22
C THR A 31 85.58 16.05 -38.98
N THR A 32 85.71 14.95 -39.72
CA THR A 32 84.57 14.25 -40.35
C THR A 32 83.61 13.63 -39.34
N SER A 33 84.09 13.19 -38.17
CA SER A 33 83.30 12.62 -37.08
C SER A 33 82.46 13.70 -36.39
N GLU A 34 83.07 14.84 -36.07
CA GLU A 34 82.37 16.01 -35.51
C GLU A 34 81.28 16.51 -36.46
N LEU A 35 81.59 16.63 -37.76
CA LEU A 35 80.61 17.02 -38.78
C LEU A 35 79.44 16.02 -38.89
N GLN A 36 79.69 14.72 -38.68
CA GLN A 36 78.65 13.69 -38.68
C GLN A 36 77.78 13.76 -37.42
N ILE A 37 78.37 14.03 -36.26
CA ILE A 37 77.65 14.26 -35.00
C ILE A 37 76.77 15.51 -35.13
N GLU A 38 77.30 16.60 -35.68
CA GLU A 38 76.55 17.86 -35.79
C GLU A 38 75.42 17.77 -36.82
N LYS A 39 75.62 17.05 -37.94
CA LYS A 39 74.51 16.69 -38.85
C LYS A 39 73.43 15.88 -38.14
N LYS A 40 73.80 14.90 -37.31
CA LYS A 40 72.84 14.09 -36.54
C LYS A 40 72.06 14.93 -35.52
N LYS A 41 72.74 15.84 -34.81
CA LYS A 41 72.06 16.80 -33.91
C LYS A 41 71.10 17.71 -34.68
N SER A 42 71.53 18.26 -35.81
CA SER A 42 70.68 19.11 -36.66
C SER A 42 69.40 18.40 -37.11
N THR A 43 69.51 17.16 -37.62
CA THR A 43 68.33 16.36 -38.00
C THR A 43 67.42 16.00 -36.81
N GLU A 44 68.00 15.82 -35.62
CA GLU A 44 67.21 15.53 -34.40
C GLU A 44 66.51 16.79 -33.88
N CYS A 45 67.16 17.95 -33.94
CA CYS A 45 66.53 19.25 -33.65
C CYS A 45 65.38 19.55 -34.62
N GLU A 46 65.55 19.29 -35.92
CA GLU A 46 64.49 19.43 -36.93
C GLU A 46 63.31 18.48 -36.65
N ARG A 47 63.60 17.22 -36.29
CA ARG A 47 62.59 16.24 -35.89
C ARG A 47 61.81 16.68 -34.63
N LEU A 48 62.50 17.16 -33.60
CA LEU A 48 61.89 17.66 -32.37
C LEU A 48 61.06 18.92 -32.63
N TYR A 49 61.55 19.84 -33.47
CA TYR A 49 60.80 21.03 -33.90
C TYR A 49 59.51 20.65 -34.62
N LEU A 50 59.52 19.68 -35.53
CA LEU A 50 58.32 19.20 -36.21
C LEU A 50 57.31 18.55 -35.26
N VAL A 51 57.78 17.78 -34.28
CA VAL A 51 56.91 17.20 -33.24
C VAL A 51 56.26 18.30 -32.39
N GLU A 52 57.04 19.24 -31.88
CA GLU A 52 56.51 20.32 -31.04
C GLU A 52 55.59 21.25 -31.84
N LYS A 53 55.89 21.53 -33.12
CA LYS A 53 54.99 22.25 -34.03
C LYS A 53 53.64 21.54 -34.19
N SER A 54 53.64 20.22 -34.44
CA SER A 54 52.39 19.45 -34.55
C SER A 54 51.58 19.43 -33.25
N LYS A 55 52.26 19.51 -32.10
CA LYS A 55 51.65 19.61 -30.77
C LYS A 55 51.08 21.00 -30.51
N CYS A 56 51.74 22.07 -30.95
CA CYS A 56 51.17 23.43 -30.95
C CYS A 56 49.92 23.50 -31.82
N GLU A 57 49.95 22.99 -33.06
CA GLU A 57 48.78 22.96 -33.96
C GLU A 57 47.61 22.15 -33.36
N ALA A 58 47.88 21.05 -32.66
CA ALA A 58 46.86 20.28 -31.95
C ALA A 58 46.29 21.01 -30.73
N LEU A 59 47.11 21.78 -30.00
CA LEU A 59 46.68 22.62 -28.88
C LEU A 59 45.87 23.84 -29.34
N GLU A 60 46.28 24.50 -30.42
CA GLU A 60 45.53 25.59 -31.07
C GLU A 60 44.15 25.11 -31.52
N LYS A 61 44.08 23.96 -32.20
CA LYS A 61 42.79 23.36 -32.59
C LYS A 61 41.91 23.07 -31.38
N LYS A 62 42.48 22.51 -30.31
CA LYS A 62 41.74 22.24 -29.06
C LYS A 62 41.29 23.53 -28.37
N LEU A 63 42.08 24.60 -28.43
CA LEU A 63 41.72 25.91 -27.90
C LEU A 63 40.49 26.46 -28.62
N VAL A 64 40.50 26.46 -29.97
CA VAL A 64 39.34 26.87 -30.78
C VAL A 64 38.10 26.02 -30.49
N GLU A 65 38.24 24.69 -30.37
CA GLU A 65 37.13 23.81 -30.02
C GLU A 65 36.54 24.13 -28.62
N MET A 66 37.39 24.47 -27.65
CA MET A 66 36.95 24.91 -26.32
C MET A 66 36.31 26.31 -26.34
N GLU A 67 36.77 27.22 -27.19
CA GLU A 67 36.16 28.54 -27.39
C GLU A 67 34.77 28.43 -28.04
N GLU A 68 34.61 27.56 -29.05
CA GLU A 68 33.31 27.25 -29.67
C GLU A 68 32.34 26.61 -28.67
N GLN A 69 32.81 25.67 -27.84
CA GLN A 69 32.01 25.08 -26.76
C GLN A 69 31.59 26.14 -25.71
N LEU A 70 32.50 27.01 -25.29
CA LEU A 70 32.21 28.09 -24.34
C LEU A 70 31.19 29.08 -24.93
N TYR A 71 31.32 29.43 -26.21
CA TYR A 71 30.34 30.25 -26.92
C TYR A 71 28.96 29.58 -26.96
N SER A 72 28.87 28.29 -27.30
CA SER A 72 27.61 27.53 -27.30
C SER A 72 26.97 27.49 -25.91
N VAL A 73 27.74 27.22 -24.86
CA VAL A 73 27.25 27.20 -23.47
C VAL A 73 26.78 28.59 -23.02
N ASN A 74 27.45 29.67 -23.43
CA ASN A 74 26.99 31.02 -23.13
C ASN A 74 25.65 31.34 -23.82
N VAL A 75 25.48 30.96 -25.09
CA VAL A 75 24.21 31.12 -25.82
C VAL A 75 23.08 30.32 -25.16
N GLU A 76 23.36 29.08 -24.74
CA GLU A 76 22.39 28.26 -23.98
C GLU A 76 22.05 28.89 -22.62
N ASN A 77 23.04 29.42 -21.90
CA ASN A 77 22.85 30.08 -20.61
C ASN A 77 22.02 31.37 -20.74
N ASP A 78 22.25 32.19 -21.76
CA ASP A 78 21.43 33.37 -22.04
C ASP A 78 19.99 32.98 -22.42
N ALA A 79 19.79 31.92 -23.21
CA ALA A 79 18.44 31.39 -23.52
C ALA A 79 17.73 30.78 -22.29
N VAL A 80 18.47 30.16 -21.36
CA VAL A 80 17.94 29.67 -20.08
C VAL A 80 17.59 30.84 -19.16
N LYS A 81 18.44 31.86 -19.10
CA LYS A 81 18.21 33.10 -18.33
C LYS A 81 16.99 33.87 -18.85
N GLU A 82 16.81 33.97 -20.16
CA GLU A 82 15.61 34.57 -20.78
C GLU A 82 14.33 33.81 -20.37
N LYS A 83 14.35 32.48 -20.43
CA LYS A 83 13.23 31.64 -19.94
C LYS A 83 12.94 31.84 -18.45
N PHE A 84 13.97 31.91 -17.60
CA PHE A 84 13.78 32.20 -16.17
C PHE A 84 13.23 33.61 -15.93
N MET A 85 13.70 34.62 -16.66
CA MET A 85 13.16 35.98 -16.59
C MET A 85 11.69 36.05 -16.99
N ALA A 86 11.28 35.31 -18.04
CA ALA A 86 9.88 35.19 -18.43
C ALA A 86 9.03 34.53 -17.32
N ILE A 87 9.48 33.40 -16.76
CA ILE A 87 8.76 32.70 -15.67
C ILE A 87 8.66 33.57 -14.41
N VAL A 88 9.68 34.38 -14.09
CA VAL A 88 9.63 35.34 -12.98
C VAL A 88 8.62 36.45 -13.28
N SER A 89 8.62 37.01 -14.50
CA SER A 89 7.63 38.03 -14.92
C SER A 89 6.19 37.51 -14.84
N ASP A 90 5.93 36.30 -15.34
CA ASP A 90 4.61 35.66 -15.28
C ASP A 90 4.14 35.45 -13.82
N ARG A 91 5.06 35.07 -12.92
CA ARG A 91 4.77 34.91 -11.49
C ARG A 91 4.54 36.24 -10.80
N ASP A 92 5.32 37.28 -11.10
CA ASP A 92 5.09 38.63 -10.57
C ASP A 92 3.76 39.20 -11.05
N GLU A 93 3.34 38.92 -12.28
CA GLU A 93 1.99 39.24 -12.75
C GLU A 93 0.90 38.46 -12.02
N MET A 94 1.11 37.17 -11.75
CA MET A 94 0.16 36.35 -10.99
C MET A 94 0.04 36.84 -9.55
N ILE A 95 1.15 37.21 -8.90
CA ILE A 95 1.17 37.83 -7.58
C ILE A 95 0.36 39.14 -7.62
N LYS A 96 0.64 40.05 -8.57
CA LYS A 96 -0.13 41.30 -8.75
C LYS A 96 -1.61 41.06 -9.07
N LYS A 97 -1.98 39.95 -9.71
CA LYS A 97 -3.39 39.55 -9.94
C LYS A 97 -4.05 39.13 -8.62
N LEU A 98 -3.39 38.29 -7.84
CA LEU A 98 -3.86 37.83 -6.52
C LEU A 98 -3.92 38.96 -5.48
N GLU A 99 -2.94 39.88 -5.45
CA GLU A 99 -2.95 41.05 -4.58
C GLU A 99 -4.18 41.94 -4.85
N ARG A 100 -4.51 42.20 -6.12
CA ARG A 100 -5.73 42.93 -6.51
C ARG A 100 -7.02 42.18 -6.20
N GLU A 101 -7.01 40.85 -6.28
CA GLU A 101 -8.18 40.03 -5.90
C GLU A 101 -8.39 40.04 -4.38
N MET A 102 -7.31 39.92 -3.59
CA MET A 102 -7.31 40.08 -2.14
C MET A 102 -7.78 41.47 -1.71
N GLU A 103 -7.31 42.53 -2.38
CA GLU A 103 -7.74 43.90 -2.13
C GLU A 103 -9.23 44.11 -2.47
N ARG A 104 -9.72 43.54 -3.60
CA ARG A 104 -11.15 43.51 -3.93
C ARG A 104 -11.97 42.77 -2.89
N LEU A 105 -11.54 41.58 -2.43
CA LEU A 105 -12.24 40.82 -1.39
C LEU A 105 -12.28 41.58 -0.06
N LYS A 106 -11.17 42.24 0.31
CA LYS A 106 -11.10 43.09 1.50
C LYS A 106 -12.05 44.28 1.41
N PHE A 107 -12.15 44.93 0.25
CA PHE A 107 -13.13 46.00 0.00
C PHE A 107 -14.59 45.50 0.06
N HIS A 108 -14.87 44.28 -0.40
CA HIS A 108 -16.20 43.67 -0.23
C HIS A 108 -16.50 43.33 1.24
N GLN A 109 -15.50 42.92 2.01
CA GLN A 109 -15.64 42.66 3.44
C GLN A 109 -15.90 43.94 4.24
N GLU A 110 -15.12 45.00 4.00
CA GLU A 110 -15.31 46.31 4.65
C GLU A 110 -16.66 46.95 4.26
N ASN A 111 -17.14 46.77 3.02
CA ASN A 111 -18.47 47.23 2.60
C ASN A 111 -19.64 46.35 3.09
N GLN A 112 -19.42 45.13 3.58
CA GLN A 112 -20.48 44.33 4.21
C GLN A 112 -20.71 44.70 5.69
N GLU A 113 -19.71 45.28 6.36
CA GLU A 113 -19.90 45.94 7.67
C GLU A 113 -20.28 47.44 7.52
N GLY A 114 -20.03 48.04 6.35
CA GLY A 114 -20.36 49.42 5.98
C GLY A 114 -21.77 49.63 5.38
N THR A 115 -22.74 49.97 6.22
CA THR A 115 -24.11 50.33 5.82
C THR A 115 -24.20 51.50 4.81
N PHE A 116 -24.83 51.26 3.64
CA PHE A 116 -25.43 52.22 2.69
C PHE A 116 -24.66 53.55 2.40
N HIS A 117 -24.00 53.66 1.23
CA HIS A 117 -24.36 54.68 0.21
C HIS A 117 -23.68 54.47 -1.16
N ASN A 118 -24.32 55.00 -2.21
CA ASN A 118 -23.87 54.99 -3.60
C ASN A 118 -22.56 55.78 -3.83
N ILE A 119 -21.85 55.50 -4.92
CA ILE A 119 -21.45 56.48 -5.96
C ILE A 119 -20.85 55.75 -7.18
N GLU A 120 -21.30 56.12 -8.38
CA GLU A 120 -20.73 55.75 -9.68
C GLU A 120 -19.41 56.51 -9.93
N LEU A 121 -18.44 55.92 -10.65
CA LEU A 121 -17.67 56.66 -11.69
C LEU A 121 -16.77 55.76 -12.55
N ASP A 122 -16.69 56.13 -13.83
CA ASP A 122 -16.00 55.43 -14.91
C ASP A 122 -14.46 55.53 -14.87
N THR A 123 -13.79 54.48 -15.34
CA THR A 123 -12.49 54.60 -16.04
C THR A 123 -12.39 53.59 -17.19
N ASP A 124 -12.68 54.06 -18.39
CA ASP A 124 -12.56 53.31 -19.67
C ASP A 124 -11.16 53.52 -20.29
N SER A 125 -10.45 52.43 -20.64
CA SER A 125 -9.31 52.42 -21.60
C SER A 125 -8.69 51.03 -21.88
N THR A 126 -8.85 50.02 -21.02
CA THR A 126 -8.37 48.63 -21.27
C THR A 126 -9.46 47.71 -21.86
N SER A 127 -10.60 48.30 -22.24
CA SER A 127 -11.91 47.66 -22.40
C SER A 127 -12.08 46.65 -23.54
N ARG A 128 -11.05 46.39 -24.38
CA ARG A 128 -11.15 45.46 -25.53
C ARG A 128 -10.59 44.07 -25.26
N GLU A 129 -9.35 43.96 -24.79
CA GLU A 129 -8.77 42.65 -24.43
C GLU A 129 -9.22 42.18 -23.04
N GLU A 130 -9.33 43.10 -22.06
CA GLU A 130 -10.02 42.78 -20.80
C GLU A 130 -11.52 42.52 -21.06
N GLY A 131 -12.12 43.15 -22.08
CA GLY A 131 -13.49 42.86 -22.50
C GLY A 131 -13.67 41.42 -23.00
N GLU A 132 -12.76 40.91 -23.85
CA GLU A 132 -12.81 39.53 -24.34
C GLU A 132 -12.44 38.50 -23.27
N LEU A 133 -11.39 38.74 -22.46
CA LEU A 133 -11.03 37.86 -21.34
C LEU A 133 -12.08 37.88 -20.22
N SER A 134 -12.64 39.04 -19.88
CA SER A 134 -13.76 39.12 -18.93
C SER A 134 -15.04 38.52 -19.53
N SER A 135 -15.27 38.60 -20.84
CA SER A 135 -16.37 37.88 -21.49
C SER A 135 -16.16 36.36 -21.46
N GLN A 136 -14.94 35.87 -21.69
CA GLN A 136 -14.61 34.45 -21.56
C GLN A 136 -14.74 33.98 -20.11
N ILE A 137 -14.19 34.70 -19.14
CA ILE A 137 -14.30 34.38 -17.71
C ILE A 137 -15.77 34.45 -17.25
N SER A 138 -16.54 35.44 -17.70
CA SER A 138 -17.98 35.54 -17.40
C SER A 138 -18.74 34.37 -18.01
N LYS A 139 -18.47 33.98 -19.26
CA LYS A 139 -19.07 32.80 -19.90
C LYS A 139 -18.66 31.50 -19.24
N LEU A 140 -17.42 31.40 -18.75
CA LEU A 140 -16.94 30.20 -18.04
C LEU A 140 -17.56 30.12 -16.64
N LYS A 141 -17.65 31.24 -15.92
CA LYS A 141 -18.36 31.33 -14.63
C LYS A 141 -19.84 31.02 -14.81
N GLU A 142 -20.52 31.66 -15.76
CA GLU A 142 -21.93 31.40 -16.11
C GLU A 142 -22.13 29.92 -16.51
N LYS A 143 -21.23 29.33 -17.30
CA LYS A 143 -21.29 27.90 -17.63
C LYS A 143 -21.15 27.02 -16.39
N HIS A 144 -20.15 27.28 -15.54
CA HIS A 144 -19.90 26.51 -14.31
C HIS A 144 -21.03 26.70 -13.29
N GLU A 145 -21.61 27.90 -13.18
CA GLU A 145 -22.73 28.23 -12.31
C GLU A 145 -24.03 27.58 -12.81
N ASN A 146 -24.25 27.53 -14.12
CA ASN A 146 -25.32 26.74 -14.74
C ASN A 146 -25.11 25.23 -14.56
N GLU A 147 -23.86 24.73 -14.63
CA GLU A 147 -23.52 23.32 -14.41
C GLU A 147 -23.71 22.92 -12.93
N ILE A 148 -23.26 23.74 -11.99
CA ILE A 148 -23.52 23.60 -10.55
C ILE A 148 -25.03 23.68 -10.28
N SER A 149 -25.75 24.62 -10.88
CA SER A 149 -27.21 24.74 -10.75
C SER A 149 -27.95 23.53 -11.31
N ALA A 150 -27.47 22.95 -12.42
CA ALA A 150 -28.02 21.71 -12.99
C ALA A 150 -27.74 20.52 -12.07
N ILE A 151 -26.52 20.38 -11.54
CA ILE A 151 -26.16 19.32 -10.57
C ILE A 151 -26.99 19.46 -9.29
N LEU A 152 -27.13 20.66 -8.74
CA LEU A 152 -27.97 20.93 -7.56
C LEU A 152 -29.46 20.68 -7.84
N SER A 153 -29.95 20.99 -9.04
CA SER A 153 -31.33 20.70 -9.47
C SER A 153 -31.57 19.18 -9.54
N VAL A 154 -30.67 18.42 -10.18
CA VAL A 154 -30.73 16.96 -10.24
C VAL A 154 -30.60 16.34 -8.84
N HIS A 155 -29.69 16.85 -8.00
CA HIS A 155 -29.54 16.37 -6.63
C HIS A 155 -30.79 16.64 -5.79
N ASN A 156 -31.35 17.85 -5.84
CA ASN A 156 -32.62 18.17 -5.18
C ASN A 156 -33.79 17.34 -5.71
N SER A 157 -33.84 17.04 -7.02
CA SER A 157 -34.84 16.15 -7.59
C SER A 157 -34.69 14.72 -7.06
N ASN A 158 -33.47 14.19 -7.00
CA ASN A 158 -33.18 12.86 -6.47
C ASN A 158 -33.48 12.76 -4.96
N VAL A 159 -33.12 13.77 -4.17
CA VAL A 159 -33.44 13.85 -2.73
C VAL A 159 -34.95 13.97 -2.52
N LYS A 160 -35.66 14.74 -3.35
CA LYS A 160 -37.13 14.84 -3.30
C LYS A 160 -37.79 13.51 -3.64
N GLN A 161 -37.35 12.84 -4.71
CA GLN A 161 -37.86 11.52 -5.09
C GLN A 161 -37.60 10.48 -4.00
N LEU A 162 -36.38 10.43 -3.46
CA LEU A 162 -36.02 9.52 -2.37
C LEU A 162 -36.88 9.80 -1.12
N LYS A 163 -37.16 11.07 -0.80
CA LYS A 163 -38.08 11.44 0.28
C LYS A 163 -39.51 10.98 0.00
N GLU A 164 -40.01 11.16 -1.23
CA GLU A 164 -41.35 10.72 -1.63
C GLU A 164 -41.49 9.18 -1.60
N ASP A 165 -40.43 8.45 -1.97
CA ASP A 165 -40.38 6.99 -1.90
C ASP A 165 -40.31 6.49 -0.45
N TYR A 166 -39.59 7.17 0.44
CA TYR A 166 -39.63 6.89 1.88
C TYR A 166 -40.98 7.25 2.52
N GLU A 167 -41.61 8.36 2.13
CA GLU A 167 -42.96 8.73 2.60
C GLU A 167 -44.00 7.70 2.15
N LYS A 168 -43.99 7.27 0.89
CA LYS A 168 -44.82 6.15 0.40
C LYS A 168 -44.52 4.85 1.13
N ARG A 169 -43.26 4.58 1.48
CA ARG A 169 -42.91 3.37 2.23
C ARG A 169 -43.40 3.41 3.68
N ILE A 170 -43.38 4.59 4.31
CA ILE A 170 -43.97 4.83 5.63
C ILE A 170 -45.49 4.67 5.54
N GLU A 171 -46.16 5.29 4.56
CA GLU A 171 -47.61 5.15 4.33
C GLU A 171 -48.00 3.68 4.04
N GLN A 172 -47.20 2.93 3.28
CA GLN A 172 -47.37 1.48 3.10
C GLN A 172 -47.21 0.70 4.41
N LEU A 173 -46.25 1.06 5.26
CA LEU A 173 -46.05 0.40 6.55
C LEU A 173 -47.17 0.78 7.53
N GLU A 174 -47.65 2.01 7.53
CA GLU A 174 -48.78 2.47 8.35
C GLU A 174 -50.10 1.85 7.88
N THR A 175 -50.34 1.73 6.58
CA THR A 175 -51.52 1.03 6.02
C THR A 175 -51.45 -0.47 6.24
N TRP A 176 -50.27 -1.11 6.11
CA TRP A 176 -50.08 -2.52 6.47
C TRP A 176 -50.27 -2.76 7.97
N ASN A 177 -49.73 -1.89 8.82
CA ASN A 177 -49.83 -1.99 10.27
C ASN A 177 -51.25 -1.68 10.75
N THR A 178 -51.98 -0.72 10.16
CA THR A 178 -53.40 -0.48 10.47
C THR A 178 -54.31 -1.56 9.91
N SER A 179 -54.03 -2.14 8.74
CA SER A 179 -54.76 -3.31 8.23
C SER A 179 -54.60 -4.50 9.18
N ASN A 180 -53.35 -4.84 9.54
CA ASN A 180 -53.07 -5.98 10.42
C ASN A 180 -53.44 -5.74 11.90
N LEU A 181 -53.40 -4.51 12.43
CA LEU A 181 -53.95 -4.22 13.76
C LEU A 181 -55.48 -4.04 13.75
N SER A 182 -56.11 -3.75 12.61
CA SER A 182 -57.58 -3.86 12.49
C SER A 182 -58.05 -5.32 12.48
N GLU A 183 -57.14 -6.27 12.27
CA GLU A 183 -57.32 -7.69 12.55
C GLU A 183 -56.81 -8.12 13.95
N GLN A 184 -56.69 -7.20 14.91
CA GLN A 184 -57.05 -7.59 16.27
C GLN A 184 -58.53 -8.00 16.26
N PRO A 185 -58.93 -9.10 16.92
CA PRO A 185 -60.34 -9.46 17.01
C PRO A 185 -61.09 -8.29 17.65
N SER A 186 -62.07 -7.75 16.93
CA SER A 186 -62.93 -6.71 17.47
C SER A 186 -63.59 -7.22 18.75
N ALA A 187 -63.80 -6.35 19.73
CA ALA A 187 -64.52 -6.71 20.95
C ALA A 187 -65.90 -7.33 20.66
N GLU A 188 -66.50 -7.02 19.50
CA GLU A 188 -67.72 -7.65 18.97
C GLU A 188 -67.57 -9.15 18.64
N LYS A 189 -66.39 -9.63 18.21
CA LYS A 189 -66.13 -11.07 18.02
C LYS A 189 -65.98 -11.80 19.36
N ASP A 190 -65.33 -11.18 20.34
CA ASP A 190 -65.25 -11.75 21.68
C ASP A 190 -66.61 -11.68 22.41
N GLU A 191 -67.41 -10.63 22.18
CA GLU A 191 -68.76 -10.50 22.74
C GLU A 191 -69.78 -11.46 22.08
N THR A 192 -69.68 -11.70 20.76
CA THR A 192 -70.50 -12.73 20.09
C THR A 192 -70.07 -14.14 20.46
N LEU A 193 -68.76 -14.45 20.51
CA LEU A 193 -68.28 -15.74 21.02
C LEU A 193 -68.66 -15.97 22.49
N LEU A 194 -68.65 -14.92 23.32
CA LEU A 194 -69.12 -15.02 24.71
C LEU A 194 -70.64 -15.20 24.79
N ALA A 195 -71.42 -14.57 23.91
CA ALA A 195 -72.86 -14.79 23.79
C ALA A 195 -73.18 -16.24 23.37
N ASP A 196 -72.50 -16.75 22.34
CA ASP A 196 -72.65 -18.14 21.85
C ASP A 196 -72.22 -19.15 22.92
N VAL A 197 -71.12 -18.91 23.63
CA VAL A 197 -70.69 -19.75 24.76
C VAL A 197 -71.70 -19.72 25.91
N ASN A 198 -72.38 -18.61 26.16
CA ASN A 198 -73.43 -18.52 27.17
C ASN A 198 -74.74 -19.17 26.70
N LEU A 199 -75.08 -19.10 25.42
CA LEU A 199 -76.21 -19.82 24.81
C LEU A 199 -75.98 -21.33 24.90
N LEU A 200 -74.81 -21.83 24.48
CA LEU A 200 -74.43 -23.23 24.58
C LEU A 200 -74.42 -23.73 26.03
N LYS A 201 -74.00 -22.91 27.00
CA LYS A 201 -74.12 -23.26 28.44
C LYS A 201 -75.58 -23.38 28.89
N SER A 202 -76.48 -22.53 28.38
CA SER A 202 -77.92 -22.62 28.64
C SER A 202 -78.52 -23.90 28.04
N ASP A 203 -78.17 -24.23 26.80
CA ASP A 203 -78.65 -25.44 26.13
C ASP A 203 -78.12 -26.72 26.80
N ILE A 204 -76.85 -26.73 27.21
CA ILE A 204 -76.27 -27.83 28.02
C ILE A 204 -77.01 -27.96 29.37
N ALA A 205 -77.41 -26.85 30.01
CA ALA A 205 -78.18 -26.90 31.25
C ALA A 205 -79.61 -27.43 31.04
N LEU A 206 -80.27 -27.07 29.94
CA LEU A 206 -81.59 -27.59 29.57
C LEU A 206 -81.53 -29.08 29.23
N LEU A 207 -80.60 -29.50 28.36
CA LEU A 207 -80.38 -30.91 28.03
C LEU A 207 -80.04 -31.75 29.27
N LYS A 208 -79.27 -31.18 30.21
CA LYS A 208 -78.98 -31.86 31.47
C LYS A 208 -80.23 -32.02 32.35
N ALA A 209 -81.06 -30.98 32.46
CA ALA A 209 -82.34 -31.06 33.18
C ALA A 209 -83.32 -32.05 32.52
N GLU A 210 -83.32 -32.15 31.19
CA GLU A 210 -84.10 -33.15 30.44
C GLU A 210 -83.57 -34.57 30.69
N ILE A 211 -82.26 -34.79 30.66
CA ILE A 211 -81.63 -36.07 31.01
C ILE A 211 -81.96 -36.46 32.46
N ASP A 212 -81.86 -35.53 33.42
CA ASP A 212 -82.18 -35.78 34.82
C ASP A 212 -83.69 -36.10 34.99
N GLY A 213 -84.57 -35.44 34.24
CA GLY A 213 -86.00 -35.76 34.16
C GLY A 213 -86.29 -37.14 33.57
N LYS A 214 -85.62 -37.51 32.46
CA LYS A 214 -85.73 -38.85 31.87
C LYS A 214 -85.16 -39.95 32.76
N ASN A 215 -84.11 -39.66 33.52
CA ASN A 215 -83.60 -40.59 34.53
C ASN A 215 -84.59 -40.79 35.69
N ALA A 216 -85.31 -39.75 36.12
CA ALA A 216 -86.38 -39.86 37.11
C ALA A 216 -87.55 -40.71 36.59
N GLU A 217 -88.00 -40.49 35.34
CA GLU A 217 -89.04 -41.28 34.67
C GLU A 217 -88.62 -42.77 34.54
N ILE A 218 -87.35 -43.04 34.19
CA ILE A 218 -86.80 -44.41 34.16
C ILE A 218 -86.79 -45.05 35.55
N GLU A 219 -86.53 -44.30 36.61
CA GLU A 219 -86.51 -44.83 37.98
C GLU A 219 -87.93 -45.06 38.53
N GLU A 220 -88.91 -44.23 38.15
CA GLU A 220 -90.33 -44.46 38.41
C GLU A 220 -90.81 -45.74 37.70
N ILE A 221 -90.50 -45.93 36.42
CA ILE A 221 -90.79 -47.16 35.66
C ILE A 221 -90.12 -48.39 36.29
N ARG A 222 -88.91 -48.26 36.84
CA ARG A 222 -88.24 -49.34 37.58
C ARG A 222 -88.98 -49.68 38.88
N GLN A 223 -89.39 -48.68 39.66
CA GLN A 223 -90.18 -48.88 40.88
C GLN A 223 -91.53 -49.53 40.56
N GLU A 224 -92.24 -49.09 39.52
CA GLU A 224 -93.50 -49.71 39.08
C GLU A 224 -93.29 -51.16 38.65
N ARG A 225 -92.27 -51.44 37.83
CA ARG A 225 -91.90 -52.80 37.43
C ARG A 225 -91.57 -53.69 38.63
N ASP A 226 -90.89 -53.16 39.64
CA ASP A 226 -90.48 -53.92 40.82
C ASP A 226 -91.65 -54.13 41.80
N ASN A 227 -92.60 -53.18 41.89
CA ASN A 227 -93.90 -53.37 42.53
C ASN A 227 -94.75 -54.44 41.82
N LEU A 228 -94.80 -54.44 40.48
CA LEU A 228 -95.49 -55.47 39.70
C LEU A 228 -94.83 -56.85 39.88
N ARG A 229 -93.49 -56.92 39.96
CA ARG A 229 -92.79 -58.17 40.33
C ARG A 229 -93.18 -58.65 41.73
N GLN A 230 -93.30 -57.75 42.70
CA GLN A 230 -93.73 -58.10 44.06
C GLN A 230 -95.18 -58.62 44.08
N GLN A 231 -96.10 -57.98 43.34
CA GLN A 231 -97.48 -58.46 43.19
C GLN A 231 -97.56 -59.84 42.52
N ILE A 232 -96.74 -60.09 41.48
CA ILE A 232 -96.65 -61.41 40.84
C ILE A 232 -96.13 -62.46 41.83
N GLU A 233 -95.12 -62.14 42.65
CA GLU A 233 -94.61 -63.06 43.67
C GLU A 233 -95.65 -63.33 44.77
N GLU A 234 -96.41 -62.32 45.20
CA GLU A 234 -97.51 -62.47 46.16
C GLU A 234 -98.63 -63.37 45.60
N ILE A 235 -99.03 -63.19 44.33
CA ILE A 235 -99.97 -64.07 43.62
C ILE A 235 -99.42 -65.50 43.48
N ASN A 236 -98.12 -65.65 43.22
CA ASN A 236 -97.47 -66.97 43.17
C ASN A 236 -97.45 -67.64 44.55
N GLU A 237 -97.18 -66.91 45.63
CA GLU A 237 -97.28 -67.44 46.99
C GLU A 237 -98.72 -67.79 47.36
N GLU A 238 -99.70 -66.97 47.01
CA GLU A 238 -101.14 -67.22 47.21
C GLU A 238 -101.56 -68.50 46.47
N THR A 239 -101.13 -68.65 45.22
CA THR A 239 -101.33 -69.87 44.42
C THR A 239 -100.69 -71.07 45.10
N ARG A 240 -99.46 -70.94 45.61
CA ARG A 240 -98.75 -71.99 46.32
C ARG A 240 -99.37 -72.33 47.69
N ARG A 241 -99.98 -71.36 48.38
CA ARG A 241 -100.79 -71.57 49.60
C ARG A 241 -102.06 -72.36 49.25
N ASN A 242 -102.74 -72.00 48.17
CA ASN A 242 -103.94 -72.69 47.69
C ASN A 242 -103.63 -74.12 47.21
N GLU A 243 -102.54 -74.35 46.47
CA GLU A 243 -102.05 -75.69 46.13
C GLU A 243 -101.70 -76.49 47.39
N LYS A 244 -101.05 -75.87 48.39
CA LYS A 244 -100.74 -76.54 49.66
C LYS A 244 -101.99 -76.88 50.46
N LEU A 245 -103.03 -76.04 50.45
CA LEU A 245 -104.34 -76.34 51.04
C LEU A 245 -105.03 -77.50 50.30
N LEU A 246 -104.93 -77.55 48.97
CA LEU A 246 -105.40 -78.68 48.18
C LEU A 246 -104.66 -79.99 48.50
N LEU A 247 -103.33 -79.96 48.64
CA LEU A 247 -102.55 -81.16 49.03
C LEU A 247 -102.85 -81.58 50.48
N THR A 248 -102.87 -80.66 51.44
CA THR A 248 -103.14 -80.98 52.85
C THR A 248 -104.61 -81.35 53.12
N GLY A 249 -105.55 -80.89 52.29
CA GLY A 249 -106.94 -81.37 52.28
C GLY A 249 -107.13 -82.73 51.59
N SER A 250 -106.12 -83.26 50.90
CA SER A 250 -106.17 -84.52 50.16
C SER A 250 -105.35 -85.66 50.79
N GLU A 251 -104.67 -85.40 51.93
CA GLU A 251 -103.78 -86.37 52.59
C GLU A 251 -104.41 -87.14 53.79
N GLU A 252 -105.72 -87.00 54.02
CA GLU A 252 -106.48 -87.83 54.99
C GLU A 252 -107.54 -88.74 54.33
N PHE A 253 -107.33 -89.25 53.09
CA PHE A 253 -108.15 -90.36 52.55
C PHE A 253 -107.37 -91.38 51.70
N LYS A 254 -106.79 -92.37 52.39
CA LYS A 254 -106.62 -93.76 51.93
C LYS A 254 -107.60 -94.62 52.75
N PRO A 255 -108.16 -95.76 52.25
CA PRO A 255 -107.43 -96.76 51.45
C PRO A 255 -108.28 -97.43 50.32
N SER A 256 -107.64 -98.10 49.36
CA SER A 256 -107.57 -99.57 49.11
C SER A 256 -108.86 -100.37 48.77
N SER A 257 -108.74 -101.13 47.65
CA SER A 257 -109.29 -102.47 47.36
C SER A 257 -110.81 -102.75 47.35
N ASP A 258 -111.27 -103.13 46.15
CA ASP A 258 -112.02 -104.37 45.80
C ASP A 258 -113.38 -104.71 46.44
N SER A 259 -114.13 -105.57 45.72
CA SER A 259 -115.47 -106.12 46.02
C SER A 259 -116.64 -105.11 45.95
N GLU A 260 -117.89 -105.44 45.64
CA GLU A 260 -118.58 -106.44 44.82
C GLU A 260 -120.10 -106.20 45.05
N SER A 261 -120.95 -106.64 44.11
CA SER A 261 -122.27 -107.25 44.39
C SER A 261 -123.42 -106.49 45.13
N ALA A 262 -124.48 -106.27 44.35
CA ALA A 262 -125.90 -106.60 44.65
C ALA A 262 -126.77 -105.81 45.67
N ALA A 263 -127.82 -105.19 45.10
CA ALA A 263 -129.26 -105.42 45.35
C ALA A 263 -129.93 -105.17 46.73
N SER A 264 -131.17 -104.67 46.65
CA SER A 264 -132.41 -105.39 47.02
C SER A 264 -133.42 -104.65 47.91
N ASN A 265 -134.70 -104.95 47.65
CA ASN A 265 -135.88 -104.89 48.54
C ASN A 265 -136.53 -103.53 48.88
N ASN A 266 -137.83 -103.45 48.59
CA ASN A 266 -138.81 -103.59 49.69
C ASN A 266 -140.14 -104.19 49.18
N ALA A 267 -140.80 -105.04 50.00
CA ALA A 267 -142.09 -105.68 49.70
C ALA A 267 -142.81 -106.16 50.98
N ASP A 268 -144.11 -106.44 50.83
CA ASP A 268 -145.03 -107.21 51.69
C ASP A 268 -145.50 -106.71 53.07
N TRP A 269 -146.84 -106.80 53.23
CA TRP A 269 -147.54 -107.36 54.39
C TRP A 269 -148.78 -108.14 53.90
N GLU A 270 -149.10 -109.28 54.51
CA GLU A 270 -150.06 -110.29 53.98
C GLU A 270 -151.10 -110.77 55.02
N LYS A 271 -152.31 -111.16 54.55
CA LYS A 271 -153.26 -112.20 55.06
C LYS A 271 -153.93 -112.16 56.47
N MET A 272 -155.26 -112.39 56.46
CA MET A 272 -156.07 -113.31 57.33
C MET A 272 -157.52 -113.45 56.74
N GLY A 273 -158.50 -114.25 57.24
CA GLY A 273 -158.56 -115.09 58.46
C GLY A 273 -159.48 -116.35 58.40
N LYS A 274 -160.65 -116.34 57.70
CA LYS A 274 -161.52 -117.50 57.34
C LYS A 274 -162.47 -118.14 58.40
N ASP A 275 -163.52 -118.80 57.87
CA ASP A 275 -164.44 -119.88 58.39
C ASP A 275 -165.19 -119.66 59.74
N GLU A 276 -166.38 -120.22 60.12
CA GLU A 276 -167.64 -120.73 59.48
C GLU A 276 -168.71 -121.07 60.60
N ILE A 277 -169.96 -121.51 60.28
CA ILE A 277 -171.03 -122.10 61.18
C ILE A 277 -171.87 -121.02 62.00
N GLU A 278 -173.20 -121.05 62.29
CA GLU A 278 -174.27 -122.08 62.41
C GLU A 278 -175.75 -121.56 62.18
N VAL A 279 -176.57 -122.32 61.43
CA VAL A 279 -178.02 -122.65 61.60
C VAL A 279 -179.17 -121.58 61.69
N GLU A 280 -180.00 -121.62 60.64
CA GLU A 280 -181.48 -121.52 60.59
C GLU A 280 -182.24 -120.28 61.11
N GLY A 281 -182.23 -119.22 60.29
CA GLY A 281 -183.33 -118.23 60.22
C GLY A 281 -183.46 -117.46 58.91
N GLU A 282 -182.53 -117.62 57.96
CA GLU A 282 -182.06 -116.48 57.14
C GLU A 282 -182.54 -116.45 55.68
N LEU A 283 -183.33 -117.42 55.22
CA LEU A 283 -183.58 -117.63 53.79
C LEU A 283 -184.39 -116.53 53.08
N ASN A 284 -185.15 -115.71 53.83
CA ASN A 284 -186.05 -114.68 53.26
C ASN A 284 -185.60 -113.23 53.53
N HIS A 285 -184.48 -112.98 54.21
CA HIS A 285 -183.95 -111.62 54.40
C HIS A 285 -182.64 -111.37 53.65
N LEU A 286 -181.84 -112.41 53.35
CA LEU A 286 -180.63 -112.29 52.53
C LEU A 286 -180.90 -111.86 51.07
N LYS A 287 -182.12 -112.03 50.57
CA LYS A 287 -182.46 -111.72 49.17
C LYS A 287 -182.48 -110.21 48.90
N ASP A 288 -182.94 -109.42 49.87
CA ASP A 288 -182.96 -107.95 49.78
C ASP A 288 -181.53 -107.38 49.93
N VAL A 289 -180.72 -107.95 50.83
CA VAL A 289 -179.32 -107.52 51.07
C VAL A 289 -178.40 -107.80 49.87
N LEU A 290 -178.62 -108.90 49.14
CA LEU A 290 -177.83 -109.20 47.93
C LEU A 290 -178.12 -108.25 46.76
N GLU A 291 -179.33 -107.69 46.67
CA GLU A 291 -179.69 -106.72 45.64
C GLU A 291 -179.09 -105.32 45.95
N GLU A 292 -179.00 -104.96 47.24
CA GLU A 292 -178.38 -103.71 47.71
C GLU A 292 -176.84 -103.72 47.58
N LEU A 293 -176.18 -104.83 47.91
CA LEU A 293 -174.72 -104.99 47.71
C LEU A 293 -174.33 -104.94 46.23
N ARG A 294 -175.16 -105.46 45.33
CA ARG A 294 -174.89 -105.42 43.88
C ARG A 294 -174.89 -103.98 43.37
N LYS A 295 -175.83 -103.16 43.84
CA LYS A 295 -175.96 -101.75 43.45
C LYS A 295 -174.76 -100.91 43.91
N ASN A 296 -174.29 -101.10 45.14
CA ASN A 296 -173.09 -100.41 45.65
C ASN A 296 -171.81 -100.79 44.86
N SER A 297 -171.69 -102.05 44.43
CA SER A 297 -170.53 -102.48 43.61
C SER A 297 -170.54 -101.86 42.21
N ASP A 298 -171.72 -101.62 41.62
CA ASP A 298 -171.81 -100.96 40.32
C ASP A 298 -171.50 -99.46 40.45
N GLU A 299 -172.00 -98.78 41.50
CA GLU A 299 -171.70 -97.37 41.80
C GLU A 299 -170.20 -97.10 42.13
N GLU A 300 -169.50 -98.02 42.81
CA GLU A 300 -168.05 -97.90 43.03
C GLU A 300 -167.23 -98.11 41.74
N ASN A 301 -167.66 -99.01 40.86
CA ASN A 301 -166.98 -99.24 39.58
C ASN A 301 -167.16 -98.06 38.62
N GLU A 302 -168.33 -97.42 38.63
CA GLU A 302 -168.58 -96.20 37.83
C GLU A 302 -167.71 -95.03 38.32
N LYS A 303 -167.59 -94.81 39.64
CA LYS A 303 -166.64 -93.83 40.21
C LYS A 303 -165.18 -94.10 39.85
N ARG A 304 -164.73 -95.36 39.92
CA ARG A 304 -163.37 -95.74 39.49
C ARG A 304 -163.15 -95.52 37.98
N PHE A 305 -164.21 -95.62 37.17
CA PHE A 305 -164.14 -95.30 35.75
C PHE A 305 -163.99 -93.79 35.55
N GLU A 306 -164.79 -92.97 36.23
CA GLU A 306 -164.67 -91.50 36.21
C GLU A 306 -163.30 -91.01 36.69
N GLU A 307 -162.77 -91.53 37.80
CA GLU A 307 -161.43 -91.20 38.30
C GLU A 307 -160.33 -91.58 37.29
N LYS A 308 -160.48 -92.71 36.60
CA LYS A 308 -159.54 -93.18 35.58
C LYS A 308 -159.60 -92.33 34.30
N GLU A 309 -160.79 -91.86 33.93
CA GLU A 309 -160.98 -90.93 32.81
C GLU A 309 -160.33 -89.56 33.14
N GLN A 310 -160.55 -89.04 34.35
CA GLN A 310 -159.90 -87.81 34.85
C GLN A 310 -158.37 -87.92 34.92
N LEU A 311 -157.83 -89.05 35.40
CA LEU A 311 -156.39 -89.32 35.42
C LEU A 311 -155.78 -89.37 34.02
N LYS A 312 -156.53 -89.86 33.03
CA LYS A 312 -156.12 -89.96 31.63
C LYS A 312 -156.12 -88.58 30.95
N ASP A 313 -157.11 -87.74 31.23
CA ASP A 313 -157.14 -86.35 30.79
C ASP A 313 -156.02 -85.51 31.43
N LEU A 314 -155.78 -85.67 32.74
CA LEU A 314 -154.66 -85.04 33.44
C LEU A 314 -153.31 -85.48 32.84
N LEU A 315 -153.13 -86.78 32.55
CA LEU A 315 -151.93 -87.30 31.92
C LEU A 315 -151.72 -86.69 30.53
N LYS A 316 -152.80 -86.52 29.75
CA LYS A 316 -152.78 -85.86 28.43
C LYS A 316 -152.40 -84.38 28.54
N GLU A 317 -152.95 -83.64 29.50
CA GLU A 317 -152.56 -82.25 29.80
C GLU A 317 -151.07 -82.15 30.18
N LYS A 318 -150.55 -83.08 30.99
CA LYS A 318 -149.11 -83.10 31.34
C LYS A 318 -148.23 -83.45 30.14
N LEU A 319 -148.66 -84.35 29.26
CA LEU A 319 -147.94 -84.67 28.03
C LEU A 319 -147.90 -83.47 27.07
N GLU A 320 -149.03 -82.81 26.82
CA GLU A 320 -149.09 -81.58 26.01
C GLU A 320 -148.20 -80.47 26.60
N LYS A 321 -148.14 -80.34 27.93
CA LYS A 321 -147.25 -79.37 28.60
C LYS A 321 -145.76 -79.75 28.49
N ILE A 322 -145.43 -81.04 28.52
CA ILE A 322 -144.06 -81.54 28.30
C ILE A 322 -143.63 -81.31 26.85
N GLU A 323 -144.52 -81.56 25.88
CA GLU A 323 -144.28 -81.26 24.46
C GLU A 323 -144.06 -79.76 24.24
N GLY A 324 -144.89 -78.89 24.83
CA GLY A 324 -144.71 -77.44 24.78
C GLY A 324 -143.40 -76.95 25.40
N LEU A 325 -142.98 -77.53 26.52
CA LEU A 325 -141.68 -77.23 27.15
C LEU A 325 -140.50 -77.75 26.32
N ASN A 326 -140.63 -78.91 25.68
CA ASN A 326 -139.60 -79.44 24.76
C ASN A 326 -139.46 -78.54 23.52
N PHE A 327 -140.57 -78.05 22.96
CA PHE A 327 -140.53 -77.09 21.85
C PHE A 327 -139.81 -75.80 22.24
N LEU A 328 -140.16 -75.22 23.40
CA LEU A 328 -139.52 -74.02 23.93
C LEU A 328 -138.01 -74.23 24.20
N LEU A 329 -137.64 -75.39 24.74
CA LEU A 329 -136.24 -75.76 24.97
C LEU A 329 -135.46 -75.89 23.66
N GLU A 330 -136.07 -76.41 22.60
CA GLU A 330 -135.43 -76.56 21.29
C GLU A 330 -135.26 -75.21 20.58
N ASP A 331 -136.23 -74.30 20.71
CA ASP A 331 -136.07 -72.91 20.25
C ASP A 331 -134.95 -72.18 21.02
N TYR A 332 -134.87 -72.31 22.35
CA TYR A 332 -133.75 -71.77 23.13
C TYR A 332 -132.38 -72.36 22.76
N LYS A 333 -132.32 -73.66 22.40
CA LYS A 333 -131.09 -74.26 21.86
C LYS A 333 -130.71 -73.67 20.52
N ARG A 334 -131.69 -73.44 19.63
CA ARG A 334 -131.47 -72.81 18.31
C ARG A 334 -130.93 -71.39 18.50
N GLU A 335 -131.62 -70.56 19.26
CA GLU A 335 -131.20 -69.19 19.57
C GLU A 335 -129.79 -69.14 20.19
N ARG A 336 -129.48 -70.05 21.12
CA ARG A 336 -128.13 -70.18 21.70
C ARG A 336 -127.08 -70.64 20.68
N SER A 337 -127.44 -71.46 19.69
CA SER A 337 -126.55 -71.84 18.59
C SER A 337 -126.28 -70.63 17.70
N ASP A 338 -127.33 -69.91 17.31
CA ASP A 338 -127.25 -68.73 16.45
C ASP A 338 -126.37 -67.64 17.09
N PHE A 339 -126.56 -67.35 18.39
CA PHE A 339 -125.68 -66.44 19.15
C PHE A 339 -124.22 -66.93 19.23
N ASN A 340 -124.00 -68.24 19.36
CA ASN A 340 -122.64 -68.80 19.42
C ASN A 340 -121.94 -68.72 18.05
N ASP A 341 -122.68 -68.84 16.95
CA ASP A 341 -122.15 -68.69 15.59
C ASP A 341 -121.90 -67.20 15.26
N GLU A 342 -122.75 -66.28 15.72
CA GLU A 342 -122.50 -64.83 15.65
C GLU A 342 -121.25 -64.42 16.45
N ILE A 343 -121.06 -64.96 17.66
CA ILE A 343 -119.85 -64.73 18.47
C ILE A 343 -118.59 -65.25 17.75
N LYS A 344 -118.65 -66.40 17.06
CA LYS A 344 -117.53 -66.89 16.24
C LYS A 344 -117.25 -65.97 15.05
N PHE A 345 -118.30 -65.52 14.37
CA PHE A 345 -118.16 -64.61 13.23
C PHE A 345 -117.51 -63.29 13.65
N LEU A 346 -118.03 -62.64 14.70
CA LEU A 346 -117.45 -61.43 15.28
C LEU A 346 -116.01 -61.64 15.74
N LYS A 347 -115.69 -62.78 16.37
CA LYS A 347 -114.32 -63.10 16.79
C LYS A 347 -113.36 -63.18 15.60
N ILE A 348 -113.76 -63.81 14.49
CA ILE A 348 -112.98 -63.86 13.25
C ILE A 348 -112.83 -62.45 12.65
N GLU A 349 -113.89 -61.63 12.66
CA GLU A 349 -113.84 -60.25 12.18
C GLU A 349 -112.87 -59.38 13.00
N TYR A 350 -112.90 -59.50 14.33
CA TYR A 350 -111.94 -58.82 15.23
C TYR A 350 -110.51 -59.31 15.02
N GLU A 351 -110.28 -60.63 14.89
CA GLU A 351 -108.95 -61.19 14.59
C GLU A 351 -108.40 -60.71 13.24
N ASN A 352 -109.26 -60.55 12.23
CA ASN A 352 -108.85 -59.99 10.93
C ASN A 352 -108.53 -58.49 11.04
N LYS A 353 -109.37 -57.70 11.71
CA LYS A 353 -109.10 -56.27 11.96
C LYS A 353 -107.82 -56.02 12.76
N ILE A 354 -107.51 -56.89 13.73
CA ILE A 354 -106.23 -56.84 14.46
C ILE A 354 -105.06 -57.08 13.50
N LYS A 355 -105.13 -58.10 12.64
CA LYS A 355 -104.09 -58.35 11.62
C LYS A 355 -103.92 -57.20 10.64
N GLU A 356 -105.01 -56.61 10.14
CA GLU A 356 -104.96 -55.44 9.24
C GLU A 356 -104.26 -54.25 9.93
N ILE A 357 -104.54 -54.01 11.21
CA ILE A 357 -103.87 -52.97 12.02
C ILE A 357 -102.40 -53.32 12.26
N GLU A 358 -102.06 -54.58 12.53
CA GLU A 358 -100.68 -55.05 12.71
C GLU A 358 -99.86 -54.94 11.42
N GLU A 359 -100.43 -55.32 10.27
CA GLU A 359 -99.81 -55.19 8.94
C GLU A 359 -99.60 -53.71 8.57
N TYR A 360 -100.60 -52.84 8.78
CA TYR A 360 -100.48 -51.40 8.56
C TYR A 360 -99.39 -50.78 9.45
N ASN A 361 -99.39 -51.09 10.75
CA ASN A 361 -98.36 -50.62 11.68
C ASN A 361 -96.97 -51.18 11.35
N CYS A 362 -96.87 -52.38 10.77
CA CYS A 362 -95.60 -52.94 10.31
C CYS A 362 -95.09 -52.18 9.08
N PHE A 363 -95.96 -51.95 8.08
CA PHE A 363 -95.64 -51.17 6.89
C PHE A 363 -95.22 -49.74 7.23
N GLU A 364 -95.97 -49.04 8.08
CA GLU A 364 -95.64 -47.67 8.49
C GLU A 364 -94.29 -47.61 9.24
N LYS A 365 -94.00 -48.57 10.13
CA LYS A 365 -92.69 -48.68 10.79
C LYS A 365 -91.56 -48.98 9.81
N GLU A 366 -91.79 -49.79 8.78
CA GLU A 366 -90.79 -50.07 7.74
C GLU A 366 -90.56 -48.85 6.85
N GLU A 367 -91.61 -48.11 6.49
CA GLU A 367 -91.49 -46.88 5.70
C GLU A 367 -90.79 -45.76 6.49
N ILE A 368 -91.10 -45.60 7.79
CA ILE A 368 -90.37 -44.67 8.67
C ILE A 368 -88.90 -45.03 8.73
N LYS A 369 -88.57 -46.31 9.03
CA LYS A 369 -87.17 -46.78 9.05
C LYS A 369 -86.46 -46.53 7.73
N LYS A 370 -87.13 -46.74 6.60
CA LYS A 370 -86.55 -46.47 5.27
C LYS A 370 -86.26 -44.99 5.09
N ARG A 371 -87.22 -44.10 5.40
CA ARG A 371 -87.01 -42.64 5.34
C ARG A 371 -85.90 -42.16 6.29
N GLU A 372 -85.76 -42.78 7.45
CA GLU A 372 -84.66 -42.51 8.40
C GLU A 372 -83.31 -43.00 7.86
N MET A 373 -83.24 -44.20 7.27
CA MET A 373 -82.03 -44.72 6.61
C MET A 373 -81.61 -43.85 5.43
N ASP A 374 -82.53 -43.48 4.54
CA ASP A 374 -82.28 -42.60 3.39
C ASP A 374 -81.75 -41.22 3.87
N LYS A 375 -82.29 -40.70 4.98
CA LYS A 375 -81.83 -39.45 5.62
C LYS A 375 -80.44 -39.60 6.24
N ILE A 376 -80.13 -40.71 6.89
CA ILE A 376 -78.81 -40.99 7.46
C ILE A 376 -77.77 -41.14 6.35
N GLU A 377 -78.08 -41.88 5.27
CA GLU A 377 -77.19 -42.03 4.10
C GLU A 377 -76.90 -40.68 3.45
N TYR A 378 -77.92 -39.83 3.27
CA TYR A 378 -77.74 -38.47 2.77
C TYR A 378 -76.84 -37.62 3.69
N LEU A 379 -77.07 -37.63 5.01
CA LEU A 379 -76.24 -36.88 5.98
C LEU A 379 -74.82 -37.42 6.07
N GLU A 380 -74.61 -38.72 5.90
CA GLU A 380 -73.27 -39.32 5.80
C GLU A 380 -72.55 -38.90 4.51
N LEU A 381 -73.23 -38.90 3.36
CA LEU A 381 -72.66 -38.43 2.10
C LEU A 381 -72.32 -36.94 2.15
N GLU A 382 -73.18 -36.13 2.75
CA GLU A 382 -72.98 -34.70 2.94
C GLU A 382 -71.79 -34.43 3.87
N ASN A 383 -71.68 -35.12 5.01
CA ASN A 383 -70.50 -35.06 5.89
C ASN A 383 -69.21 -35.52 5.18
N LYS A 384 -69.27 -36.59 4.39
CA LYS A 384 -68.13 -37.06 3.58
C LYS A 384 -67.73 -36.01 2.54
N ARG A 385 -68.68 -35.28 1.94
CA ARG A 385 -68.37 -34.16 1.03
C ARG A 385 -67.70 -33.00 1.76
N TYR A 386 -68.25 -32.53 2.89
CA TYR A 386 -67.65 -31.44 3.67
C TYR A 386 -66.26 -31.79 4.20
N THR A 387 -66.03 -33.01 4.68
CA THR A 387 -64.71 -33.45 5.15
C THR A 387 -63.69 -33.58 4.02
N LEU A 388 -64.12 -33.98 2.82
CA LEU A 388 -63.26 -33.98 1.62
C LEU A 388 -62.95 -32.56 1.14
N GLU A 389 -63.94 -31.65 1.16
CA GLU A 389 -63.80 -30.26 0.74
C GLU A 389 -62.84 -29.48 1.66
N GLU A 390 -62.96 -29.64 2.99
CA GLU A 390 -62.01 -29.08 3.95
C GLU A 390 -60.61 -29.71 3.83
N ALA A 391 -60.50 -31.01 3.52
CA ALA A 391 -59.21 -31.65 3.28
C ALA A 391 -58.50 -31.09 2.04
N ILE A 392 -59.24 -30.85 0.94
CA ILE A 392 -58.71 -30.19 -0.26
C ILE A 392 -58.30 -28.74 0.06
N ALA A 393 -59.16 -27.98 0.75
CA ALA A 393 -58.84 -26.61 1.16
C ALA A 393 -57.64 -26.52 2.13
N ALA A 394 -57.39 -27.57 2.93
CA ALA A 394 -56.20 -27.69 3.75
C ALA A 394 -54.94 -28.01 2.92
N GLU A 395 -55.03 -28.91 1.93
CA GLU A 395 -53.94 -29.21 1.00
C GLU A 395 -53.56 -28.00 0.12
N GLU A 396 -54.55 -27.23 -0.36
CA GLU A 396 -54.32 -25.98 -1.10
C GLU A 396 -53.61 -24.92 -0.22
N ARG A 397 -54.04 -24.75 1.03
CA ARG A 397 -53.34 -23.88 2.01
C ARG A 397 -51.92 -24.36 2.28
N GLU A 398 -51.70 -25.66 2.45
CA GLU A 398 -50.36 -26.21 2.71
C GLU A 398 -49.44 -26.06 1.50
N THR A 399 -49.93 -26.35 0.29
CA THR A 399 -49.15 -26.24 -0.95
C THR A 399 -48.77 -24.79 -1.26
N GLU A 400 -49.66 -23.83 -0.99
CA GLU A 400 -49.38 -22.39 -1.08
C GLU A 400 -48.34 -21.94 -0.04
N LEU A 401 -48.46 -22.36 1.23
CA LEU A 401 -47.42 -22.09 2.24
C LEU A 401 -46.06 -22.69 1.85
N ARG A 402 -46.04 -23.93 1.32
CA ARG A 402 -44.83 -24.57 0.77
C ARG A 402 -44.29 -23.85 -0.47
N ARG A 403 -45.13 -23.17 -1.26
CA ARG A 403 -44.70 -22.32 -2.39
C ARG A 403 -44.04 -21.05 -1.86
N GLN A 404 -44.69 -20.33 -0.96
CA GLN A 404 -44.16 -19.13 -0.32
C GLN A 404 -42.84 -19.39 0.41
N LEU A 405 -42.73 -20.50 1.15
CA LEU A 405 -41.50 -20.89 1.84
C LEU A 405 -40.32 -21.07 0.87
N ARG A 406 -40.55 -21.70 -0.30
CA ARG A 406 -39.53 -21.82 -1.35
C ARG A 406 -39.17 -20.48 -1.98
N GLU A 407 -40.13 -19.57 -2.15
CA GLU A 407 -39.85 -18.22 -2.64
C GLU A 407 -39.05 -17.38 -1.64
N PHE A 408 -39.33 -17.49 -0.34
CA PHE A 408 -38.52 -16.87 0.71
C PHE A 408 -37.12 -17.48 0.78
N GLN A 409 -36.98 -18.81 0.68
CA GLN A 409 -35.69 -19.47 0.64
C GLN A 409 -34.86 -19.04 -0.58
N ASN A 410 -35.45 -19.05 -1.78
CA ASN A 410 -34.77 -18.59 -3.01
C ASN A 410 -34.34 -17.11 -2.93
N LYS A 411 -35.18 -16.24 -2.33
CA LYS A 411 -34.81 -14.84 -2.08
C LYS A 411 -33.65 -14.75 -1.11
N TYR A 412 -33.71 -15.46 0.01
CA TYR A 412 -32.64 -15.49 1.00
C TYR A 412 -31.32 -16.00 0.42
N GLU A 413 -31.32 -17.11 -0.33
CA GLU A 413 -30.12 -17.64 -0.99
C GLU A 413 -29.55 -16.67 -2.02
N ASN A 414 -30.39 -15.93 -2.76
CA ASN A 414 -29.95 -14.90 -3.70
C ASN A 414 -29.42 -13.63 -3.00
N ASP A 415 -30.04 -13.22 -1.89
CA ASP A 415 -29.60 -12.09 -1.07
C ASP A 415 -28.28 -12.42 -0.33
N GLU A 416 -28.11 -13.66 0.14
CA GLU A 416 -26.86 -14.18 0.70
C GLU A 416 -25.76 -14.25 -0.37
N PHE A 417 -26.07 -14.75 -1.57
CA PHE A 417 -25.13 -14.80 -2.69
C PHE A 417 -24.68 -13.40 -3.14
N THR A 418 -25.62 -12.46 -3.30
CA THR A 418 -25.30 -11.07 -3.69
C THR A 418 -24.52 -10.35 -2.60
N THR A 419 -24.88 -10.52 -1.32
CA THR A 419 -24.14 -9.96 -0.17
C THR A 419 -22.72 -10.53 -0.11
N THR A 420 -22.56 -11.85 -0.28
CA THR A 420 -21.24 -12.52 -0.33
C THR A 420 -20.38 -11.98 -1.48
N LYS A 421 -20.97 -11.80 -2.67
CA LYS A 421 -20.29 -11.23 -3.83
C LYS A 421 -19.88 -9.76 -3.60
N CYS A 422 -20.74 -8.96 -2.97
CA CYS A 422 -20.40 -7.58 -2.58
C CYS A 422 -19.26 -7.54 -1.55
N LEU A 423 -19.30 -8.40 -0.52
CA LEU A 423 -18.22 -8.52 0.46
C LEU A 423 -16.90 -8.93 -0.19
N GLN A 424 -16.92 -9.90 -1.11
CA GLN A 424 -15.74 -10.32 -1.87
C GLN A 424 -15.18 -9.19 -2.75
N ASN A 425 -16.05 -8.40 -3.39
CA ASN A 425 -15.62 -7.23 -4.15
C ASN A 425 -14.95 -6.17 -3.25
N TYR A 426 -15.56 -5.82 -2.12
CA TYR A 426 -14.95 -4.88 -1.17
C TYR A 426 -13.64 -5.41 -0.58
N GLN A 427 -13.51 -6.72 -0.36
CA GLN A 427 -12.26 -7.33 0.08
C GLN A 427 -11.16 -7.23 -0.99
N ASN A 428 -11.51 -7.41 -2.27
CA ASN A 428 -10.59 -7.21 -3.39
C ASN A 428 -10.18 -5.73 -3.53
N GLU A 429 -11.13 -4.79 -3.41
CA GLU A 429 -10.84 -3.34 -3.42
C GLU A 429 -9.93 -2.93 -2.25
N LEU A 430 -10.16 -3.46 -1.04
CA LEU A 430 -9.31 -3.20 0.12
C LEU A 430 -7.87 -3.72 -0.09
N GLU A 431 -7.70 -4.91 -0.66
CA GLU A 431 -6.36 -5.45 -0.93
C GLU A 431 -5.65 -4.67 -2.06
N GLN A 432 -6.38 -4.23 -3.10
CA GLN A 432 -5.84 -3.30 -4.10
C GLN A 432 -5.42 -1.95 -3.49
N LEU A 433 -6.26 -1.36 -2.63
CA LEU A 433 -5.96 -0.10 -1.95
C LEU A 433 -4.72 -0.21 -1.05
N LYS A 434 -4.57 -1.35 -0.37
CA LYS A 434 -3.42 -1.70 0.47
C LYS A 434 -2.14 -1.89 -0.34
N ILE A 435 -2.20 -2.55 -1.50
CA ILE A 435 -1.08 -2.63 -2.45
C ILE A 435 -0.69 -1.24 -2.95
N ASN A 436 -1.66 -0.40 -3.32
CA ASN A 436 -1.42 0.98 -3.76
C ASN A 436 -0.79 1.85 -2.65
N LEU A 437 -1.24 1.71 -1.40
CA LEU A 437 -0.63 2.36 -0.24
C LEU A 437 0.81 1.89 0.01
N GLN A 438 1.09 0.60 -0.18
CA GLN A 438 2.44 0.07 -0.07
C GLN A 438 3.37 0.59 -1.19
N ASN A 439 2.86 0.70 -2.42
CA ASN A 439 3.59 1.29 -3.55
C ASN A 439 3.88 2.78 -3.33
N LEU A 440 2.88 3.57 -2.93
CA LEU A 440 3.04 5.00 -2.59
C LEU A 440 3.99 5.21 -1.40
N LYS A 441 3.97 4.31 -0.41
CA LYS A 441 4.93 4.35 0.70
C LYS A 441 6.35 4.12 0.21
N LYS A 442 6.57 3.13 -0.68
CA LYS A 442 7.87 2.87 -1.29
C LYS A 442 8.35 4.05 -2.14
N GLU A 443 7.48 4.60 -2.99
CA GLU A 443 7.79 5.78 -3.81
C GLU A 443 8.19 6.98 -2.94
N LYS A 444 7.49 7.19 -1.82
CA LYS A 444 7.88 8.21 -0.82
C LYS A 444 9.25 7.93 -0.21
N GLU A 445 9.57 6.69 0.12
CA GLU A 445 10.88 6.29 0.66
C GLU A 445 12.00 6.53 -0.38
N ASP A 446 11.78 6.13 -1.64
CA ASP A 446 12.69 6.35 -2.77
C ASP A 446 12.91 7.86 -3.03
N LEU A 447 11.84 8.66 -3.07
CA LEU A 447 11.91 10.13 -3.21
C LEU A 447 12.62 10.81 -2.03
N THR A 448 12.43 10.32 -0.81
CA THR A 448 13.12 10.84 0.38
C THR A 448 14.62 10.52 0.33
N SER A 449 14.98 9.31 -0.13
CA SER A 449 16.38 8.94 -0.36
C SER A 449 17.04 9.82 -1.42
N ASN A 450 16.37 10.03 -2.56
CA ASN A 450 16.84 10.92 -3.62
C ASN A 450 17.00 12.37 -3.14
N LEU A 451 16.07 12.88 -2.34
CA LEU A 451 16.17 14.22 -1.76
C LEU A 451 17.42 14.35 -0.87
N ASN A 452 17.64 13.40 0.04
CA ASN A 452 18.81 13.38 0.92
C ASN A 452 20.13 13.30 0.12
N GLU A 453 20.19 12.53 -0.95
CA GLU A 453 21.37 12.46 -1.85
C GLU A 453 21.65 13.80 -2.54
N LYS A 454 20.60 14.48 -3.02
CA LYS A 454 20.74 15.83 -3.61
C LYS A 454 21.09 16.89 -2.57
N GLU A 455 20.60 16.79 -1.35
CA GLU A 455 21.01 17.65 -0.23
C GLU A 455 22.49 17.44 0.13
N SER A 456 22.98 16.19 0.19
CA SER A 456 24.42 15.91 0.39
C SER A 456 25.27 16.48 -0.74
N SER A 457 24.89 16.22 -1.99
CA SER A 457 25.57 16.75 -3.19
C SER A 457 25.60 18.29 -3.19
N LEU A 458 24.52 18.93 -2.71
CA LEU A 458 24.41 20.38 -2.59
C LEU A 458 25.24 20.94 -1.42
N ALA A 459 25.40 20.19 -0.33
CA ALA A 459 26.32 20.54 0.75
C ALA A 459 27.79 20.41 0.31
N GLU A 460 28.15 19.35 -0.41
CA GLU A 460 29.47 19.11 -0.97
C GLU A 460 29.87 20.20 -1.98
N THR A 461 28.98 20.55 -2.91
CA THR A 461 29.22 21.63 -3.89
C THR A 461 29.30 23.01 -3.23
N LYS A 462 28.51 23.29 -2.19
CA LYS A 462 28.67 24.50 -1.36
C LYS A 462 30.03 24.55 -0.66
N ASN A 463 30.49 23.44 -0.08
CA ASN A 463 31.80 23.36 0.56
C ASN A 463 32.94 23.55 -0.47
N ALA A 464 32.81 22.93 -1.65
CA ALA A 464 33.76 23.13 -2.75
C ALA A 464 33.81 24.59 -3.22
N LEU A 465 32.65 25.27 -3.32
CA LEU A 465 32.56 26.69 -3.67
C LEU A 465 33.22 27.59 -2.60
N ILE A 466 32.99 27.31 -1.31
CA ILE A 466 33.66 28.02 -0.20
C ILE A 466 35.18 27.84 -0.28
N ASN A 467 35.66 26.62 -0.52
CA ASN A 467 37.09 26.34 -0.69
C ASN A 467 37.68 27.09 -1.90
N LEU A 468 36.97 27.11 -3.03
CA LEU A 468 37.36 27.89 -4.22
C LEU A 468 37.38 29.40 -3.92
N GLN A 469 36.42 29.92 -3.15
CA GLN A 469 36.38 31.32 -2.75
C GLN A 469 37.55 31.69 -1.83
N ILE A 470 37.97 30.78 -0.94
CA ILE A 470 39.18 30.93 -0.11
C ILE A 470 40.42 30.96 -1.01
N VAL A 471 40.62 29.96 -1.88
CA VAL A 471 41.79 29.88 -2.78
C VAL A 471 41.88 31.09 -3.72
N LEU A 472 40.75 31.57 -4.26
CA LEU A 472 40.72 32.77 -5.11
C LEU A 472 41.07 34.04 -4.32
N LYS A 473 40.67 34.13 -3.04
CA LYS A 473 41.04 35.24 -2.17
C LYS A 473 42.52 35.19 -1.84
N ASP A 474 43.04 34.04 -1.47
CA ASP A 474 44.46 33.84 -1.14
C ASP A 474 45.34 34.15 -2.35
N LEU A 475 44.95 33.70 -3.56
CA LEU A 475 45.63 34.04 -4.82
C LEU A 475 45.58 35.54 -5.14
N ALA A 476 44.46 36.22 -4.87
CA ALA A 476 44.35 37.66 -5.08
C ALA A 476 45.20 38.47 -4.07
N ASP A 477 45.27 38.03 -2.81
CA ASP A 477 46.15 38.62 -1.80
C ASP A 477 47.63 38.30 -2.09
N GLU A 478 47.96 37.13 -2.63
CA GLU A 478 49.30 36.76 -3.10
C GLU A 478 49.73 37.62 -4.30
N GLN A 479 48.92 37.71 -5.36
CA GLN A 479 49.18 38.59 -6.52
C GLN A 479 49.37 40.05 -6.11
N LYS A 480 48.57 40.53 -5.14
CA LYS A 480 48.71 41.88 -4.58
C LYS A 480 50.03 42.05 -3.83
N SER A 481 50.47 41.04 -3.08
CA SER A 481 51.77 41.05 -2.39
C SER A 481 52.94 41.01 -3.38
N GLU A 482 52.83 40.22 -4.44
CA GLU A 482 53.88 40.08 -5.45
C GLU A 482 53.99 41.34 -6.32
N LYS A 483 52.85 41.93 -6.69
CA LYS A 483 52.81 43.26 -7.32
C LYS A 483 53.49 44.31 -6.44
N LEU A 484 53.26 44.30 -5.12
CA LEU A 484 53.93 45.22 -4.19
C LEU A 484 55.45 44.98 -4.16
N ARG A 485 55.90 43.71 -4.21
CA ARG A 485 57.32 43.33 -4.31
C ARG A 485 57.94 43.89 -5.59
N PHE A 486 57.33 43.65 -6.75
CA PHE A 486 57.81 44.15 -8.03
C PHE A 486 57.78 45.68 -8.13
N GLU A 487 56.77 46.36 -7.58
CA GLU A 487 56.74 47.83 -7.49
C GLU A 487 57.91 48.37 -6.65
N GLY A 488 58.27 47.69 -5.56
CA GLY A 488 59.45 48.00 -4.75
C GLY A 488 60.78 47.79 -5.48
N GLU A 489 60.90 46.67 -6.20
CA GLU A 489 62.09 46.33 -7.00
C GLU A 489 62.28 47.28 -8.19
N ILE A 490 61.22 47.58 -8.93
CA ILE A 490 61.21 48.60 -10.00
C ILE A 490 61.59 49.97 -9.46
N LYS A 491 61.19 50.32 -8.22
CA LYS A 491 61.61 51.56 -7.58
C LYS A 491 63.11 51.57 -7.28
N MET A 492 63.66 50.49 -6.71
CA MET A 492 65.09 50.35 -6.46
C MET A 492 65.90 50.46 -7.76
N LEU A 493 65.51 49.74 -8.82
CA LEU A 493 66.16 49.78 -10.13
C LEU A 493 66.08 51.18 -10.77
N ARG A 494 64.99 51.93 -10.56
CA ARG A 494 64.90 53.34 -11.02
C ARG A 494 65.85 54.26 -10.25
N ASP A 495 66.01 54.06 -8.95
CA ASP A 495 66.93 54.86 -8.12
C ASP A 495 68.40 54.53 -8.45
N GLU A 496 68.73 53.26 -8.73
CA GLU A 496 70.05 52.86 -9.27
C GLU A 496 70.29 53.42 -10.67
N LEU A 497 69.33 53.29 -11.61
CA LEU A 497 69.44 53.87 -12.95
C LEU A 497 69.66 55.39 -12.88
N LYS A 498 69.01 56.08 -11.93
CA LYS A 498 69.19 57.51 -11.72
C LYS A 498 70.59 57.82 -11.18
N LYS A 499 71.12 57.02 -10.26
CA LYS A 499 72.48 57.13 -9.74
C LYS A 499 73.52 56.88 -10.85
N GLU A 500 73.37 55.83 -11.65
CA GLU A 500 74.25 55.56 -12.78
C GLU A 500 74.18 56.64 -13.86
N LYS A 501 72.99 57.17 -14.18
CA LYS A 501 72.89 58.36 -15.06
C LYS A 501 73.64 59.57 -14.52
N GLN A 502 73.61 59.80 -13.20
CA GLN A 502 74.41 60.86 -12.56
C GLN A 502 75.92 60.58 -12.67
N GLN A 503 76.36 59.32 -12.53
CA GLN A 503 77.77 58.95 -12.74
C GLN A 503 78.20 59.16 -14.19
N ILE A 504 77.41 58.69 -15.16
CA ILE A 504 77.66 58.89 -16.60
C ILE A 504 77.77 60.39 -16.93
N GLN A 505 76.86 61.22 -16.40
CA GLN A 505 76.93 62.67 -16.60
C GLN A 505 78.19 63.30 -15.98
N GLN A 506 78.65 62.80 -14.82
CA GLN A 506 79.94 63.23 -14.25
C GLN A 506 81.13 62.78 -15.10
N PHE A 507 81.07 61.61 -15.73
CA PHE A 507 82.11 61.15 -16.66
C PHE A 507 82.11 61.96 -17.96
N GLN A 508 80.95 62.28 -18.53
CA GLN A 508 80.83 63.16 -19.70
C GLN A 508 81.43 64.55 -19.42
N ASN A 509 81.09 65.17 -18.28
CA ASN A 509 81.67 66.46 -17.89
C ASN A 509 83.20 66.40 -17.73
N LYS A 510 83.75 65.26 -17.25
CA LYS A 510 85.21 65.04 -17.18
C LYS A 510 85.82 64.81 -18.56
N GLU A 511 85.12 64.13 -19.45
CA GLU A 511 85.57 63.89 -20.83
C GLU A 511 85.62 65.21 -21.61
N GLU A 512 84.58 66.05 -21.55
CA GLU A 512 84.58 67.40 -22.12
C GLU A 512 85.74 68.26 -21.58
N LEU A 513 85.99 68.19 -20.26
CA LEU A 513 87.13 68.88 -19.65
C LEU A 513 88.48 68.34 -20.16
N ILE A 514 88.62 67.02 -20.30
CA ILE A 514 89.82 66.38 -20.86
C ILE A 514 90.01 66.81 -22.32
N GLN A 515 88.97 66.74 -23.16
CA GLN A 515 89.00 67.20 -24.55
C GLN A 515 89.42 68.67 -24.64
N LEU A 516 88.90 69.55 -23.78
CA LEU A 516 89.30 70.96 -23.70
C LEU A 516 90.77 71.14 -23.26
N THR A 517 91.27 70.32 -22.32
CA THR A 517 92.71 70.33 -21.99
C THR A 517 93.57 69.77 -23.12
N GLN A 518 93.06 68.83 -23.92
CA GLN A 518 93.77 68.25 -25.04
C GLN A 518 93.86 69.23 -26.22
N THR A 519 92.78 69.94 -26.56
CA THR A 519 92.82 70.99 -27.59
C THR A 519 93.73 72.13 -27.18
N THR A 520 93.61 72.66 -25.95
CA THR A 520 94.49 73.73 -25.47
C THR A 520 95.96 73.32 -25.33
N ASN A 521 96.27 72.03 -25.12
CA ASN A 521 97.64 71.52 -25.18
C ASN A 521 98.12 71.29 -26.62
N LEU A 522 97.24 70.89 -27.55
CA LEU A 522 97.54 70.79 -28.98
C LEU A 522 97.81 72.18 -29.57
N ASP A 523 97.04 73.21 -29.20
CA ASP A 523 97.27 74.60 -29.62
C ASP A 523 98.62 75.12 -29.12
N LYS A 524 99.00 74.82 -27.87
CA LYS A 524 100.35 75.12 -27.35
C LYS A 524 101.43 74.37 -28.11
N LEU A 525 101.19 73.11 -28.49
CA LEU A 525 102.15 72.30 -29.23
C LEU A 525 102.34 72.84 -30.66
N ASN A 526 101.25 73.17 -31.36
CA ASN A 526 101.27 73.83 -32.67
C ASN A 526 101.98 75.19 -32.61
N TYR A 527 101.78 75.96 -31.53
CA TYR A 527 102.50 77.22 -31.29
C TYR A 527 103.99 77.01 -31.05
N LEU A 528 104.38 76.01 -30.25
CA LEU A 528 105.77 75.63 -30.01
C LEU A 528 106.44 75.06 -31.26
N GLU A 529 105.72 74.31 -32.09
CA GLU A 529 106.16 73.80 -33.38
C GLU A 529 106.35 74.94 -34.39
N SER A 530 105.46 75.94 -34.40
CA SER A 530 105.62 77.16 -35.19
C SER A 530 106.83 77.98 -34.73
N GLN A 531 107.06 78.11 -33.42
CA GLN A 531 108.25 78.71 -32.83
C GLN A 531 109.54 77.94 -33.19
N LEU A 532 109.50 76.61 -33.15
CA LEU A 532 110.61 75.75 -33.57
C LEU A 532 110.88 75.90 -35.07
N LYS A 533 109.84 75.99 -35.90
CA LYS A 533 109.99 76.21 -37.34
C LYS A 533 110.67 77.56 -37.61
N ILE A 534 110.20 78.65 -37.01
CA ILE A 534 110.84 79.98 -37.14
C ILE A 534 112.32 79.93 -36.70
N LYS A 535 112.64 79.15 -35.66
CA LYS A 535 114.02 78.96 -35.22
C LYS A 535 114.85 78.07 -36.14
N ASN A 536 114.27 77.04 -36.75
CA ASN A 536 114.93 76.22 -37.76
C ASN A 536 115.16 77.03 -39.03
N ASP A 537 114.16 77.77 -39.53
CA ASP A 537 114.31 78.66 -40.70
C ASP A 537 115.44 79.70 -40.45
N LEU A 538 115.57 80.22 -39.22
CA LEU A 538 116.68 81.09 -38.81
C LEU A 538 118.03 80.35 -38.66
N ILE A 539 118.03 79.10 -38.22
CA ILE A 539 119.23 78.25 -38.19
C ILE A 539 119.71 77.98 -39.62
N ASP A 540 118.80 77.62 -40.52
CA ASP A 540 119.10 77.41 -41.95
C ASP A 540 119.65 78.69 -42.59
N GLU A 541 119.11 79.87 -42.25
CA GLU A 541 119.66 81.16 -42.72
C GLU A 541 121.06 81.45 -42.15
N LEU A 542 121.31 81.13 -40.87
CA LEU A 542 122.63 81.24 -40.25
C LEU A 542 123.63 80.21 -40.81
N GLU A 543 123.21 78.98 -41.09
CA GLU A 543 124.02 77.93 -41.72
C GLU A 543 124.38 78.30 -43.16
N ASN A 544 123.43 78.84 -43.93
CA ASN A 544 123.71 79.40 -45.26
C ASN A 544 124.72 80.55 -45.18
N SER A 545 124.59 81.47 -44.20
CA SER A 545 125.57 82.55 -44.01
C SER A 545 126.98 82.04 -43.63
N LEU A 546 127.05 80.94 -42.87
CA LEU A 546 128.31 80.28 -42.49
C LEU A 546 128.96 79.55 -43.67
N GLU A 547 128.18 78.88 -44.51
CA GLU A 547 128.69 78.20 -45.70
C GLU A 547 129.10 79.21 -46.79
N GLU A 548 128.40 80.35 -46.92
CA GLU A 548 128.82 81.47 -47.77
C GLU A 548 130.16 82.08 -47.30
N PHE A 549 130.34 82.26 -45.97
CA PHE A 549 131.64 82.62 -45.37
C PHE A 549 132.73 81.57 -45.65
N ARG A 550 132.38 80.28 -45.60
CA ARG A 550 133.32 79.17 -45.83
C ARG A 550 133.81 79.10 -47.27
N ILE A 551 132.92 79.31 -48.24
CA ILE A 551 133.25 79.35 -49.68
C ILE A 551 134.16 80.54 -50.00
N LEU A 552 133.91 81.71 -49.39
CA LEU A 552 134.77 82.90 -49.53
C LEU A 552 136.19 82.71 -48.99
N HIS A 553 136.37 81.89 -47.94
CA HIS A 553 137.67 81.73 -47.28
C HIS A 553 138.60 80.69 -47.93
N GLN A 554 138.14 79.95 -48.95
CA GLN A 554 138.87 78.79 -49.51
C GLN A 554 139.81 79.11 -50.70
N GLN A 555 139.96 80.39 -51.09
CA GLN A 555 140.81 80.79 -52.24
C GLN A 555 142.11 81.55 -51.91
N GLN A 556 142.49 81.72 -50.63
CA GLN A 556 143.76 82.38 -50.31
C GLN A 556 144.59 81.71 -49.20
N GLU A 557 145.75 81.21 -49.65
CA GLU A 557 147.00 80.90 -48.93
C GLU A 557 147.18 79.59 -48.14
N LEU A 558 148.45 79.17 -48.18
CA LEU A 558 149.06 77.96 -47.62
C LEU A 558 149.99 78.36 -46.46
N ASN A 559 150.00 77.59 -45.36
CA ASN A 559 151.18 77.09 -44.62
C ASN A 559 151.03 76.99 -43.08
N LEU A 560 151.61 75.90 -42.54
CA LEU A 560 152.19 75.69 -41.20
C LEU A 560 151.31 75.42 -39.94
N ASP A 561 151.60 74.25 -39.35
CA ASP A 561 151.76 73.88 -37.93
C ASP A 561 150.62 73.96 -36.88
N ASP A 562 150.09 72.79 -36.49
CA ASP A 562 150.14 72.12 -35.16
C ASP A 562 150.25 72.97 -33.84
N PRO A 563 149.80 72.49 -32.66
CA PRO A 563 148.55 71.81 -32.27
C PRO A 563 147.96 72.33 -30.90
N LYS A 564 146.99 71.59 -30.32
CA LYS A 564 146.70 71.44 -28.85
C LYS A 564 145.81 72.42 -28.02
N ILE A 565 144.67 71.84 -27.57
CA ILE A 565 144.04 71.81 -26.22
C ILE A 565 143.46 73.08 -25.53
N PHE A 566 142.21 72.92 -25.04
CA PHE A 566 141.58 73.31 -23.73
C PHE A 566 140.24 74.06 -23.92
N LYS A 567 139.19 73.91 -23.09
CA LYS A 567 138.59 72.79 -22.30
C LYS A 567 137.52 73.39 -21.36
N ASN A 568 136.43 72.64 -21.13
CA ASN A 568 135.54 72.73 -19.95
C ASN A 568 134.71 74.05 -19.83
N SER A 569 133.56 74.12 -19.13
CA SER A 569 133.15 73.33 -17.96
C SER A 569 131.62 73.21 -17.79
N GLN A 570 131.17 71.99 -17.40
CA GLN A 570 130.21 71.70 -16.29
C GLN A 570 128.72 72.08 -16.46
N GLN A 571 127.72 71.32 -15.99
CA GLN A 571 127.58 70.04 -15.23
C GLN A 571 126.26 69.34 -15.71
N LEU A 572 126.22 68.02 -15.99
CA LEU A 572 125.85 66.89 -15.09
C LEU A 572 124.44 66.96 -14.45
N PRO A 573 123.70 65.84 -14.25
CA PRO A 573 124.21 64.47 -14.12
C PRO A 573 123.75 63.45 -15.17
N ALA A 574 124.47 62.33 -15.25
CA ALA A 574 124.13 61.20 -16.09
C ALA A 574 123.13 60.25 -15.41
N THR A 575 122.05 59.88 -16.11
CA THR A 575 121.29 58.65 -15.83
C THR A 575 121.80 57.54 -16.74
N LYS A 576 122.32 56.45 -16.15
CA LYS A 576 122.83 55.27 -16.87
C LYS A 576 121.82 54.78 -17.92
N LYS A 577 122.15 54.88 -19.21
CA LYS A 577 121.63 53.93 -20.19
C LYS A 577 122.46 52.65 -20.05
N ILE A 578 121.87 51.62 -19.46
CA ILE A 578 122.42 50.27 -19.53
C ILE A 578 122.33 49.85 -21.00
N ASP A 579 123.43 49.36 -21.56
CA ASP A 579 123.45 48.87 -22.93
C ASP A 579 122.47 47.69 -23.06
N ASP A 580 121.54 47.79 -24.01
CA ASP A 580 120.45 46.82 -24.23
C ASP A 580 121.00 45.42 -24.56
N SER A 581 122.20 45.37 -25.15
CA SER A 581 123.01 44.17 -25.32
C SER A 581 123.37 43.50 -23.98
N THR A 582 123.83 44.29 -23.01
CA THR A 582 124.21 43.81 -21.67
C THR A 582 122.98 43.38 -20.87
N LEU A 583 121.85 44.08 -21.00
CA LEU A 583 120.60 43.71 -20.35
C LEU A 583 120.06 42.37 -20.89
N LYS A 584 120.07 42.18 -22.22
CA LYS A 584 119.70 40.90 -22.85
C LYS A 584 120.62 39.76 -22.43
N GLN A 585 121.94 39.98 -22.34
CA GLN A 585 122.87 38.96 -21.83
C GLN A 585 122.62 38.61 -20.36
N LEU A 586 122.27 39.57 -19.51
CA LEU A 586 121.88 39.30 -18.12
C LEU A 586 120.58 38.48 -18.05
N PHE A 587 119.55 38.82 -18.84
CA PHE A 587 118.31 38.05 -18.88
C PHE A 587 118.50 36.62 -19.42
N LEU A 588 119.27 36.44 -20.49
CA LEU A 588 119.65 35.08 -20.94
C LEU A 588 120.44 34.34 -19.84
N SER A 589 121.39 34.99 -19.17
CA SER A 589 122.17 34.38 -18.09
C SER A 589 121.29 33.95 -16.91
N PHE A 590 120.25 34.72 -16.58
CA PHE A 590 119.28 34.34 -15.54
C PHE A 590 118.45 33.13 -15.96
N PHE A 591 117.87 33.12 -17.17
CA PHE A 591 117.04 32.00 -17.62
C PHE A 591 117.82 30.72 -17.95
N MET A 592 119.11 30.83 -18.32
CA MET A 592 119.97 29.68 -18.65
C MET A 592 120.87 29.20 -17.51
N ALA A 593 121.02 29.94 -16.41
CA ALA A 593 121.75 29.47 -15.24
C ALA A 593 120.98 28.42 -14.45
N GLU A 594 121.72 27.52 -13.78
CA GLU A 594 121.16 26.57 -12.82
C GLU A 594 120.34 27.29 -11.74
N LYS A 595 119.22 26.70 -11.32
CA LYS A 595 118.26 27.29 -10.36
C LYS A 595 118.87 27.74 -9.02
N SER A 596 120.03 27.19 -8.65
CA SER A 596 120.81 27.59 -7.46
C SER A 596 121.51 28.94 -7.61
N LYS A 597 121.83 29.40 -8.83
CA LYS A 597 122.56 30.65 -9.12
C LYS A 597 121.69 31.77 -9.66
N GLN A 598 120.51 31.45 -10.18
CA GLN A 598 119.45 32.41 -10.51
C GLN A 598 119.22 33.49 -9.43
N PRO A 599 119.12 33.18 -8.12
CA PRO A 599 118.95 34.21 -7.09
C PRO A 599 120.11 35.20 -6.98
N GLU A 600 121.37 34.78 -7.14
CA GLU A 600 122.51 35.70 -7.17
C GLU A 600 122.46 36.61 -8.40
N ILE A 601 122.09 36.06 -9.56
CA ILE A 601 121.97 36.82 -10.82
C ILE A 601 120.83 37.84 -10.73
N ALA A 602 119.71 37.52 -10.09
CA ALA A 602 118.62 38.47 -9.83
C ALA A 602 119.05 39.63 -8.92
N ILE A 603 119.86 39.37 -7.89
CA ILE A 603 120.42 40.42 -7.02
C ILE A 603 121.40 41.31 -7.80
N VAL A 604 122.18 40.74 -8.72
CA VAL A 604 123.07 41.50 -9.63
C VAL A 604 122.25 42.36 -10.61
N MET A 605 121.16 41.83 -11.20
CA MET A 605 120.24 42.62 -12.02
C MET A 605 119.66 43.80 -11.24
N ALA A 606 119.13 43.58 -10.03
CA ALA A 606 118.54 44.62 -9.21
C ALA A 606 119.54 45.75 -8.89
N LYS A 607 120.81 45.40 -8.62
CA LYS A 607 121.91 46.37 -8.42
C LYS A 607 122.27 47.15 -9.69
N ILE A 608 122.26 46.51 -10.85
CA ILE A 608 122.59 47.15 -12.14
C ILE A 608 121.45 48.09 -12.59
N LEU A 609 120.20 47.64 -12.46
CA LEU A 609 118.97 48.38 -12.76
C LEU A 609 118.67 49.53 -11.79
N GLY A 610 119.40 49.62 -10.67
CA GLY A 610 119.32 50.76 -9.76
C GLY A 610 118.18 50.70 -8.74
N TYR A 611 117.65 49.50 -8.44
CA TYR A 611 116.67 49.31 -7.36
C TYR A 611 117.25 49.80 -6.03
N SER A 612 116.41 50.40 -5.19
CA SER A 612 116.82 50.92 -3.88
C SER A 612 117.34 49.82 -2.95
N GLN A 613 118.13 50.20 -1.95
CA GLN A 613 118.72 49.25 -1.02
C GLN A 613 117.66 48.51 -0.17
N GLU A 614 116.47 49.10 -0.01
CA GLU A 614 115.32 48.50 0.66
C GLU A 614 114.59 47.48 -0.23
N GLU A 615 114.38 47.79 -1.51
CA GLU A 615 113.83 46.84 -2.49
C GLU A 615 114.77 45.65 -2.71
N GLN A 616 116.10 45.88 -2.75
CA GLN A 616 117.10 44.80 -2.80
C GLN A 616 117.00 43.88 -1.57
N ALA A 617 116.76 44.43 -0.38
CA ALA A 617 116.57 43.64 0.84
C ALA A 617 115.24 42.85 0.82
N GLN A 618 114.17 43.42 0.27
CA GLN A 618 112.90 42.71 0.09
C GLN A 618 113.03 41.55 -0.92
N LEU A 619 113.71 41.78 -2.05
CA LEU A 619 114.03 40.73 -3.03
C LEU A 619 114.85 39.60 -2.41
N GLN A 620 115.90 39.94 -1.66
CA GLN A 620 116.74 38.97 -0.96
C GLN A 620 115.95 38.21 0.11
N LYS A 621 115.02 38.86 0.81
CA LYS A 621 114.12 38.23 1.79
C LYS A 621 113.16 37.25 1.12
N ALA A 622 112.48 37.65 0.04
CA ALA A 622 111.58 36.80 -0.73
C ALA A 622 112.29 35.54 -1.28
N ILE A 623 113.48 35.73 -1.86
CA ILE A 623 114.35 34.67 -2.36
C ILE A 623 114.83 33.74 -1.24
N SER A 624 115.16 34.27 -0.06
CA SER A 624 115.58 33.46 1.10
C SER A 624 114.43 32.66 1.70
N THR A 625 113.18 33.18 1.62
CA THR A 625 111.98 32.45 2.05
C THR A 625 111.49 31.42 1.02
N SER A 626 111.89 31.52 -0.24
CA SER A 626 111.46 30.64 -1.33
C SER A 626 112.27 29.34 -1.42
N THR A 627 112.58 28.71 -0.29
CA THR A 627 112.97 27.28 -0.23
C THR A 627 111.77 26.36 0.01
N SER A 628 110.54 26.88 -0.05
CA SER A 628 109.30 26.10 -0.12
C SER A 628 108.26 26.81 -0.99
N SER A 629 107.63 26.02 -1.86
CA SER A 629 106.85 26.42 -3.03
C SER A 629 105.72 27.45 -2.82
N SER A 630 105.88 28.60 -3.46
CA SER A 630 104.87 29.42 -4.16
C SER A 630 103.41 28.94 -4.15
N SER A 631 102.52 29.75 -3.55
CA SER A 631 101.11 29.96 -3.96
C SER A 631 100.63 31.28 -3.36
N TRP A 632 100.35 32.31 -4.18
CA TRP A 632 100.24 33.71 -3.71
C TRP A 632 98.89 34.40 -3.92
N PHE A 633 97.84 33.69 -4.34
CA PHE A 633 96.48 34.22 -4.37
C PHE A 633 95.56 33.44 -3.44
N THR A 634 95.29 34.01 -2.26
CA THR A 634 94.27 33.53 -1.32
C THR A 634 93.78 34.71 -0.47
N PHE A 635 92.49 35.04 -0.55
CA PHE A 635 91.81 36.03 0.31
C PHE A 635 90.65 35.34 1.05
N GLY A 636 90.70 35.27 2.38
CA GLY A 636 89.63 34.85 3.33
C GLY A 636 89.05 33.43 3.18
N SER A 637 89.11 32.43 4.08
CA SER A 637 89.12 32.32 5.57
C SER A 637 87.84 32.85 6.24
N SER A 638 87.13 32.16 7.17
CA SER A 638 87.29 30.87 7.90
C SER A 638 85.96 30.58 8.68
N PRO A 639 85.74 29.52 9.52
CA PRO A 639 86.56 28.34 9.86
C PRO A 639 85.84 26.95 9.95
N GLN A 640 86.57 25.88 9.54
CA GLN A 640 86.68 24.50 10.12
C GLN A 640 85.46 23.66 10.64
N PRO A 641 85.62 22.31 10.82
CA PRO A 641 86.58 21.37 10.22
C PRO A 641 85.93 20.05 9.69
N PHE A 642 86.52 19.41 8.67
CA PHE A 642 86.71 17.94 8.60
C PHE A 642 87.68 17.55 7.47
N SER A 643 88.07 16.27 7.42
CA SER A 643 89.23 15.71 6.72
C SER A 643 89.29 15.90 5.20
N ARG A 644 90.50 16.17 4.68
CA ARG A 644 90.81 16.23 3.24
C ARG A 644 90.74 14.85 2.56
N LYS A 645 89.96 14.76 1.49
CA LYS A 645 90.37 14.09 0.24
C LYS A 645 90.27 15.14 -0.87
N GLU A 646 91.14 15.05 -1.87
CA GLU A 646 91.17 16.01 -2.98
C GLU A 646 90.01 15.70 -3.93
N VAL A 647 89.02 16.58 -3.94
CA VAL A 647 87.83 16.51 -4.79
C VAL A 647 88.10 17.35 -6.03
N SER A 648 87.96 16.76 -7.22
CA SER A 648 88.21 17.43 -8.50
C SER A 648 87.31 18.66 -8.69
N LEU A 649 87.77 19.64 -9.47
CA LEU A 649 86.97 20.81 -9.88
C LEU A 649 85.62 20.39 -10.49
N THR A 650 85.61 19.30 -11.25
CA THR A 650 84.40 18.69 -11.84
C THR A 650 83.39 18.25 -10.77
N GLU A 651 83.87 17.72 -9.65
CA GLU A 651 83.02 17.21 -8.57
C GLU A 651 82.58 18.34 -7.61
N GLN A 652 83.32 19.46 -7.54
CA GLN A 652 82.79 20.71 -6.99
C GLN A 652 81.68 21.29 -7.89
N PHE A 653 81.81 21.21 -9.21
CA PHE A 653 80.80 21.67 -10.16
C PHE A 653 79.53 20.78 -10.13
N ILE A 654 79.68 19.47 -10.02
CA ILE A 654 78.55 18.54 -9.80
C ILE A 654 77.84 18.86 -8.47
N ARG A 655 78.57 19.04 -7.37
CA ARG A 655 77.98 19.43 -6.08
C ARG A 655 77.26 20.78 -6.13
N PHE A 656 77.76 21.73 -6.89
CA PHE A 656 77.10 23.01 -7.12
C PHE A 656 75.73 22.81 -7.81
N LEU A 657 75.68 22.00 -8.87
CA LEU A 657 74.44 21.66 -9.57
C LEU A 657 73.47 20.82 -8.71
N GLU A 658 73.98 19.94 -7.86
CA GLU A 658 73.18 19.18 -6.89
C GLU A 658 72.60 20.08 -5.78
N GLN A 659 73.32 21.12 -5.33
CA GLN A 659 72.78 22.09 -4.36
C GLN A 659 71.74 23.02 -4.99
N GLU A 660 71.98 23.57 -6.19
CA GLU A 660 71.01 24.45 -6.86
C GLU A 660 69.72 23.72 -7.27
N SER A 661 69.76 22.41 -7.54
CA SER A 661 68.59 21.62 -7.94
C SER A 661 67.72 21.13 -6.78
N VAL A 662 68.21 21.13 -5.53
CA VAL A 662 67.47 20.65 -4.35
C VAL A 662 66.85 21.79 -3.53
N ASP A 663 67.45 22.98 -3.53
CA ASP A 663 67.05 24.08 -2.62
C ASP A 663 65.82 24.90 -3.06
N ASN A 664 65.17 24.59 -4.19
CA ASN A 664 64.01 25.35 -4.68
C ASN A 664 62.63 24.65 -4.54
N THR A 665 62.51 23.61 -3.70
CA THR A 665 61.20 22.97 -3.38
C THR A 665 60.95 22.67 -1.89
N LYS A 666 61.81 23.16 -0.98
CA LYS A 666 61.70 22.88 0.48
C LYS A 666 61.65 24.13 1.37
N SER A 667 60.74 25.06 1.06
CA SER A 667 60.29 26.04 2.04
C SER A 667 58.88 26.59 1.75
N MET A 668 57.84 25.83 2.11
CA MET A 668 56.63 26.28 2.82
C MET A 668 55.70 25.08 3.10
N LEU A 669 54.84 25.21 4.12
CA LEU A 669 53.77 24.26 4.52
C LEU A 669 54.21 22.88 5.06
N ALA A 670 54.56 22.87 6.36
CA ALA A 670 54.34 21.72 7.22
C ALA A 670 53.05 21.93 8.04
N LEU A 671 52.16 20.93 8.05
CA LEU A 671 51.08 20.77 9.03
C LEU A 671 51.23 19.39 9.71
N PRO A 672 50.81 19.24 10.98
CA PRO A 672 51.13 18.05 11.77
C PRO A 672 50.22 16.85 11.45
N PRO A 673 50.68 15.61 11.71
CA PRO A 673 49.89 14.40 11.51
C PRO A 673 48.87 14.19 12.65
N ILE A 674 47.70 13.64 12.32
CA ILE A 674 46.75 13.08 13.29
C ILE A 674 46.81 11.55 13.17
N GLU A 675 46.92 10.89 14.33
CA GLU A 675 47.07 9.45 14.43
C GLU A 675 45.73 8.69 14.29
N SER A 676 45.84 7.50 13.72
CA SER A 676 45.03 6.28 13.92
C SER A 676 43.59 6.36 14.48
N THR A 677 42.64 5.80 13.71
CA THR A 677 41.80 4.70 14.21
C THR A 677 41.43 3.74 13.07
N PRO A 678 41.26 2.42 13.31
CA PRO A 678 41.01 1.45 12.25
C PRO A 678 39.54 0.97 12.19
N ASN A 679 38.94 0.98 11.00
CA ASN A 679 38.12 -0.14 10.50
C ASN A 679 37.68 0.09 9.06
N ARG A 680 38.23 -0.67 8.11
CA ARG A 680 37.67 -0.80 6.76
C ARG A 680 37.80 -2.25 6.27
N GLY A 681 36.80 -3.05 6.60
CA GLY A 681 36.55 -4.31 5.89
C GLY A 681 35.84 -4.01 4.58
N PHE A 682 36.60 -3.70 3.52
CA PHE A 682 36.10 -3.71 2.14
C PHE A 682 37.06 -4.51 1.29
N LEU A 683 36.62 -5.70 0.87
CA LEU A 683 37.20 -6.40 -0.26
C LEU A 683 36.77 -5.65 -1.53
N LEU A 684 37.74 -5.06 -2.22
CA LEU A 684 37.68 -4.87 -3.65
C LEU A 684 38.52 -5.99 -4.26
N ASP A 685 37.94 -6.72 -5.21
CA ASP A 685 38.71 -7.62 -6.06
C ASP A 685 38.33 -7.44 -7.53
N GLU A 686 39.37 -7.55 -8.36
CA GLU A 686 39.48 -7.62 -9.82
C GLU A 686 38.30 -7.22 -10.75
N SER A 687 38.59 -6.20 -11.57
CA SER A 687 38.41 -6.27 -13.03
C SER A 687 39.73 -6.78 -13.64
N PRO A 688 39.81 -7.43 -14.83
CA PRO A 688 39.01 -7.12 -16.03
C PRO A 688 38.65 -8.29 -16.97
N SER A 689 37.91 -8.00 -18.05
CA SER A 689 38.12 -8.47 -19.46
C SER A 689 36.81 -8.67 -20.26
N ALA A 690 36.92 -8.69 -21.59
CA ALA A 690 35.79 -8.63 -22.52
C ALA A 690 35.59 -9.90 -23.38
N LEU A 691 34.49 -9.89 -24.16
CA LEU A 691 34.17 -10.69 -25.37
C LEU A 691 33.56 -12.11 -25.24
N ARG A 692 32.28 -12.19 -25.68
CA ARG A 692 31.59 -13.33 -26.38
C ARG A 692 31.42 -14.65 -25.58
N THR A 693 30.37 -15.47 -25.69
CA THR A 693 29.37 -15.76 -26.75
C THR A 693 28.00 -16.25 -26.19
N SER A 694 26.92 -16.06 -26.97
CA SER A 694 25.77 -16.99 -27.20
C SER A 694 24.96 -17.66 -26.04
N SER A 695 23.67 -17.31 -25.93
CA SER A 695 22.46 -18.16 -25.68
C SER A 695 21.31 -17.21 -25.29
N SER A 696 20.17 -17.02 -25.97
CA SER A 696 19.26 -17.91 -26.71
C SER A 696 18.48 -18.93 -25.86
N THR A 697 17.79 -18.47 -24.81
CA THR A 697 16.50 -19.03 -24.32
C THR A 697 15.83 -18.05 -23.35
N ASP A 698 14.50 -18.16 -23.18
CA ASP A 698 13.60 -17.38 -22.29
C ASP A 698 12.86 -16.14 -22.84
N LEU A 699 12.15 -16.35 -23.95
CA LEU A 699 10.94 -15.60 -24.30
C LEU A 699 9.79 -16.56 -24.65
N LYS A 700 9.33 -17.34 -23.67
CA LYS A 700 8.20 -18.27 -23.85
C LYS A 700 7.32 -18.56 -22.62
N SER A 701 7.36 -17.72 -21.59
CA SER A 701 6.51 -17.84 -20.38
C SER A 701 5.65 -16.61 -20.08
N ILE A 702 5.44 -15.73 -21.06
CA ILE A 702 4.55 -14.55 -20.93
C ILE A 702 3.59 -14.52 -22.14
N LEU A 703 2.85 -15.62 -22.35
CA LEU A 703 1.75 -15.68 -23.32
C LEU A 703 0.74 -16.82 -23.07
N ASP A 704 0.69 -17.39 -21.86
CA ASP A 704 -0.36 -18.33 -21.43
C ASP A 704 -0.56 -18.21 -19.90
N SER A 705 -1.42 -17.27 -19.47
CA SER A 705 -2.10 -17.19 -18.15
C SER A 705 -3.22 -16.16 -18.22
#